data_AF-A0A3N1VQ59-F1
#
_entry.id   AF-A0A3N1VQ59-F1
#
_cell.length_a   1.000
_cell.length_b   1.000
_cell.length_c   1.000
_cell.angle_alpha   90.00
_cell.angle_beta   90.00
_cell.angle_gamma   90.00
#
_symmetry.space_group_name_H-M   'P 1'
#
loop_
_entity.id
_entity.type
_entity.pdbx_description
1 polymer ?
#
loop_
_entity_poly.entity_id
_entity_poly.type
_entity_poly.pdbx_seq_one_letter_code
_entity_poly.pdbx_strand_id
1 'polypeptide(L)'
;MAQWVGSCDRVLEVNVSRRTTRVFNISKEDRRRYLGGKGLALRYLAHRLRPGTDPLGPDNVLAVFGGVVVGSGAPCSARFSAVTKSPLTQLVASSSCGGPFGIALKTAGYEGLIVLGQASKPMVLEILEDDVRFLDADHLWGRDIPATQEALELGRKDGDLVIGPAGENLVLFANIASGHRFLGRGGFGAVLGSKRIKAIVARGGAFHAVPADPLGFDKACRRATATIHRNRFTGHLYRNAGTASHVDLCQAGAILPIHNFQDGQDPRASQVSGWAMKERFGAKPSTCRPCTILCGHQGTFSDQQTRQWPEYETVGLLGTNLGLFDPETIAVWNAQCGRLGLDTISCGGVLGYVMEASEKGLITSPLRFGSPQGVAEAIDAMAFRKGFGDDMAQGVRRLAEKYGGTSFAMHVKGLELPAYDPRGSWGQGLAYAVANRGGCHLSATLFPLEVFLGFLKPRTPQAKAHFVRFFESLYAGINSLPTCLFTTYAYLLEAPIARLTPKPILAWTMRHLPALAVRLMDLRVFTRLFETMYGEKLSPREFLQAGDRIVVLERLLNAMEGVRRKDDTLPERILAEPRPCDTTARQEKRPWWRRFVAAGCPEPPGPAQNPPLLALDSMLDKYYTLRGYTRNGLPMAKTLRTLKVTVPFQDGFDIVPGRDTPKDKVVQIFFWILGRAMQSASRRDAVFRRQLASWPKGLTVLFKVLPYGPRTALRVDDAGKLRALGDTVSEREADLIIGFKNMDTAFRMLTAQLSTPDAFAQNRLSVVGDLAIAMQLTRLLDRVQCLLYPKWLAQRLVKRVPSMPTLEKWGKRAWLYLVGIPLGL
;
A
#
# COMPACT_ATOMS: atom_id res chain seq x y z
N MET A 1 22.39 -13.83 34.06
CA MET A 1 21.44 -13.46 33.00
C MET A 1 20.73 -14.74 32.58
N ALA A 2 19.42 -14.81 32.73
CA ALA A 2 18.65 -16.00 32.36
C ALA A 2 18.64 -16.21 30.83
N GLN A 3 18.21 -17.38 30.38
CA GLN A 3 18.21 -17.72 28.95
C GLN A 3 16.88 -18.35 28.52
N TRP A 4 16.45 -18.05 27.30
CA TRP A 4 15.44 -18.85 26.60
C TRP A 4 16.04 -19.46 25.35
N VAL A 5 15.62 -20.68 25.08
CA VAL A 5 15.93 -21.37 23.83
C VAL A 5 14.83 -21.08 22.82
N GLY A 6 15.23 -20.51 21.68
CA GLY A 6 14.40 -20.23 20.52
C GLY A 6 13.53 -18.98 20.58
N SER A 7 12.66 -18.84 21.58
CA SER A 7 11.88 -17.61 21.74
C SER A 7 11.44 -17.38 23.19
N CYS A 8 11.34 -16.10 23.56
CA CYS A 8 10.42 -15.69 24.60
C CYS A 8 9.02 -15.72 23.99
N ASP A 9 8.07 -16.41 24.63
CA ASP A 9 6.68 -16.47 24.20
C ASP A 9 5.74 -15.71 25.16
N ARG A 10 6.28 -15.02 26.18
CA ARG A 10 5.50 -14.21 27.13
C ARG A 10 5.06 -12.90 26.48
N VAL A 11 3.80 -12.53 26.65
CA VAL A 11 3.22 -11.25 26.23
C VAL A 11 2.69 -10.54 27.47
N LEU A 12 3.10 -9.29 27.63
CA LEU A 12 2.62 -8.40 28.68
C LEU A 12 1.42 -7.60 28.18
N GLU A 13 0.28 -7.73 28.85
CA GLU A 13 -0.89 -6.88 28.66
C GLU A 13 -1.02 -5.92 29.85
N VAL A 14 -1.10 -4.63 29.55
CA VAL A 14 -1.19 -3.56 30.55
C VAL A 14 -2.46 -2.75 30.31
N ASN A 15 -3.30 -2.63 31.32
CA ASN A 15 -4.41 -1.69 31.32
C ASN A 15 -4.04 -0.46 32.15
N VAL A 16 -3.81 0.68 31.49
CA VAL A 16 -3.33 1.89 32.17
C VAL A 16 -4.44 2.66 32.91
N SER A 17 -5.71 2.43 32.58
CA SER A 17 -6.83 3.00 33.36
C SER A 17 -6.93 2.35 34.73
N ARG A 18 -6.79 1.01 34.79
CA ARG A 18 -6.93 0.22 36.02
C ARG A 18 -5.59 -0.05 36.72
N ARG A 19 -4.47 0.28 36.07
CA ARG A 19 -3.10 -0.05 36.50
C ARG A 19 -2.92 -1.55 36.78
N THR A 20 -3.53 -2.39 35.95
CA THR A 20 -3.45 -3.85 36.07
C THR A 20 -2.59 -4.43 34.97
N THR A 21 -1.84 -5.48 35.28
CA THR A 21 -1.02 -6.22 34.33
C THR A 21 -1.49 -7.67 34.23
N ARG A 22 -1.28 -8.27 33.07
CA ARG A 22 -1.52 -9.69 32.83
C ARG A 22 -0.43 -10.21 31.90
N VAL A 23 0.14 -11.35 32.23
CA VAL A 23 1.07 -12.06 31.36
C VAL A 23 0.38 -13.31 30.80
N PHE A 24 0.51 -13.54 29.51
CA PHE A 24 0.06 -14.77 28.86
C PHE A 24 1.07 -15.24 27.81
N ASN A 25 0.99 -16.52 27.43
CA ASN A 25 1.93 -17.11 26.48
C ASN A 25 1.33 -17.19 25.07
N ILE A 26 2.19 -17.02 24.06
CA ILE A 26 1.85 -17.24 22.65
C ILE A 26 1.69 -18.74 22.39
N SER A 27 0.56 -19.12 21.79
CA SER A 27 0.34 -20.50 21.38
C SER A 27 1.29 -20.90 20.24
N LYS A 28 1.72 -22.17 20.20
CA LYS A 28 2.51 -22.71 19.06
C LYS A 28 1.79 -22.52 17.73
N GLU A 29 0.46 -22.64 17.73
CA GLU A 29 -0.38 -22.43 16.55
C GLU A 29 -0.31 -20.98 16.04
N ASP A 30 -0.47 -19.99 16.93
CA ASP A 30 -0.36 -18.58 16.54
C ASP A 30 1.07 -18.24 16.11
N ARG A 31 2.08 -18.75 16.81
CA ARG A 31 3.50 -18.58 16.44
C ARG A 31 3.77 -19.10 15.02
N ARG A 32 3.30 -20.30 14.69
CA ARG A 32 3.47 -20.88 13.34
C ARG A 32 2.69 -20.10 12.26
N ARG A 33 1.48 -19.63 12.58
CA ARG A 33 0.59 -18.97 11.60
C ARG A 33 0.90 -17.50 11.36
N TYR A 34 1.43 -16.81 12.36
CA TYR A 34 1.64 -15.37 12.35
C TYR A 34 3.09 -14.96 12.56
N LEU A 35 3.99 -15.91 12.83
CA LEU A 35 5.43 -15.75 13.04
C LEU A 35 5.79 -14.91 14.28
N GLY A 36 5.43 -13.64 14.29
CA GLY A 36 5.88 -12.65 15.25
C GLY A 36 5.48 -11.26 14.80
N GLY A 37 6.13 -10.25 15.34
CA GLY A 37 6.11 -8.84 14.94
C GLY A 37 4.72 -8.36 14.55
N LYS A 38 4.63 -7.84 13.32
CA LYS A 38 3.36 -7.34 12.76
C LYS A 38 2.24 -8.39 12.85
N GLY A 39 2.52 -9.64 12.52
CA GLY A 39 1.52 -10.71 12.47
C GLY A 39 0.90 -11.02 13.82
N LEU A 40 1.72 -11.21 14.87
CA LEU A 40 1.20 -11.45 16.22
C LEU A 40 0.54 -10.22 16.82
N ALA A 41 1.12 -9.03 16.63
CA ALA A 41 0.49 -7.78 17.06
C ALA A 41 -0.92 -7.63 16.47
N LEU A 42 -1.08 -7.87 15.17
CA LEU A 42 -2.37 -7.85 14.50
C LEU A 42 -3.31 -8.95 15.00
N ARG A 43 -2.82 -10.18 15.15
CA ARG A 43 -3.62 -11.33 15.62
C ARG A 43 -4.24 -11.07 16.99
N TYR A 44 -3.50 -10.49 17.93
CA TYR A 44 -4.01 -10.19 19.26
C TYR A 44 -4.84 -8.92 19.32
N LEU A 45 -4.54 -7.92 18.48
CA LEU A 45 -5.36 -6.71 18.34
C LEU A 45 -6.73 -7.02 17.72
N ALA A 46 -6.80 -7.90 16.71
CA ALA A 46 -8.02 -8.20 15.98
C ALA A 46 -9.18 -8.67 16.87
N HIS A 47 -8.90 -9.36 17.98
CA HIS A 47 -9.91 -9.85 18.93
C HIS A 47 -10.29 -8.83 20.01
N ARG A 48 -9.68 -7.65 19.98
CA ARG A 48 -9.89 -6.58 20.97
C ARG A 48 -10.46 -5.32 20.33
N LEU A 49 -10.15 -5.08 19.05
CA LEU A 49 -10.62 -3.91 18.32
C LEU A 49 -11.99 -4.19 17.69
N ARG A 50 -13.03 -3.53 18.19
CA ARG A 50 -14.37 -3.59 17.60
C ARG A 50 -14.48 -2.62 16.41
N PRO A 51 -15.30 -2.94 15.39
CA PRO A 51 -15.60 -1.98 14.33
C PRO A 51 -16.18 -0.68 14.92
N GLY A 52 -15.79 0.47 14.38
CA GLY A 52 -16.26 1.77 14.85
C GLY A 52 -15.62 2.28 16.15
N THR A 53 -14.65 1.56 16.74
CA THR A 53 -13.87 2.07 17.88
C THR A 53 -13.23 3.41 17.54
N ASP A 54 -13.35 4.40 18.44
CA ASP A 54 -12.63 5.67 18.32
C ASP A 54 -11.12 5.44 18.44
N PRO A 55 -10.30 5.80 17.43
CA PRO A 55 -8.85 5.63 17.48
C PRO A 55 -8.14 6.40 18.61
N LEU A 56 -8.71 7.48 19.12
CA LEU A 56 -8.12 8.24 20.23
C LEU A 56 -8.75 7.89 21.59
N GLY A 57 -9.81 7.07 21.59
CA GLY A 57 -10.52 6.64 22.79
C GLY A 57 -9.81 5.54 23.59
N PRO A 58 -10.32 5.22 24.80
CA PRO A 58 -9.73 4.24 25.70
C PRO A 58 -9.76 2.80 25.14
N ASP A 59 -10.73 2.50 24.28
CA ASP A 59 -10.95 1.17 23.69
C ASP A 59 -9.97 0.83 22.55
N ASN A 60 -9.26 1.83 21.99
CA ASN A 60 -8.24 1.54 21.00
C ASN A 60 -7.04 0.82 21.66
N VAL A 61 -6.38 -0.04 20.91
CA VAL A 61 -5.30 -0.90 21.40
C VAL A 61 -3.99 -0.51 20.72
N LEU A 62 -2.92 -0.37 21.50
CA LEU A 62 -1.56 -0.31 20.97
C LEU A 62 -0.86 -1.64 21.28
N ALA A 63 -0.55 -2.42 20.24
CA ALA A 63 0.17 -3.68 20.36
C ALA A 63 1.56 -3.54 19.74
N VAL A 64 2.62 -3.81 20.50
CA VAL A 64 4.03 -3.75 20.07
C VAL A 64 4.65 -5.13 20.23
N PHE A 65 5.17 -5.69 19.14
CA PHE A 65 5.73 -7.05 19.13
C PHE A 65 7.10 -7.09 18.45
N GLY A 66 8.03 -7.81 19.08
CA GLY A 66 9.28 -8.28 18.50
C GLY A 66 9.06 -9.54 17.67
N GLY A 67 10.09 -10.35 17.47
CA GLY A 67 9.99 -11.62 16.74
C GLY A 67 11.13 -12.54 17.12
N VAL A 68 11.07 -13.80 16.69
CA VAL A 68 12.00 -14.85 17.17
C VAL A 68 13.48 -14.49 17.02
N VAL A 69 13.87 -13.75 15.97
CA VAL A 69 15.27 -13.33 15.72
C VAL A 69 15.68 -12.01 16.41
N VAL A 70 14.76 -11.31 17.06
CA VAL A 70 15.09 -10.06 17.77
C VAL A 70 15.95 -10.40 18.98
N GLY A 71 17.08 -9.70 19.14
CA GLY A 71 18.02 -9.93 20.24
C GLY A 71 18.90 -11.17 20.09
N SER A 72 18.87 -11.90 18.97
CA SER A 72 19.68 -13.11 18.75
C SER A 72 21.00 -12.87 18.01
N GLY A 73 21.26 -11.65 17.54
CA GLY A 73 22.47 -11.32 16.78
C GLY A 73 22.37 -11.54 15.26
N ALA A 74 21.24 -12.03 14.75
CA ALA A 74 21.01 -12.12 13.30
C ALA A 74 21.20 -10.75 12.62
N PRO A 75 21.76 -10.69 11.40
CA PRO A 75 21.99 -9.42 10.72
C PRO A 75 20.67 -8.68 10.49
N CYS A 76 20.63 -7.39 10.82
CA CYS A 76 19.48 -6.52 10.60
C CYS A 76 18.18 -6.97 11.30
N SER A 77 18.29 -7.64 12.45
CA SER A 77 17.18 -8.18 13.27
C SER A 77 16.69 -7.27 14.40
N ALA A 78 17.09 -6.00 14.40
CA ALA A 78 16.75 -5.03 15.44
C ALA A 78 15.35 -4.41 15.30
N ARG A 79 14.48 -5.01 14.48
CA ARG A 79 13.18 -4.44 14.18
C ARG A 79 12.13 -4.91 15.18
N PHE A 80 11.09 -4.12 15.34
CA PHE A 80 9.84 -4.52 15.97
C PHE A 80 8.70 -3.81 15.25
N SER A 81 7.47 -4.30 15.42
CA SER A 81 6.29 -3.71 14.80
C SER A 81 5.26 -3.32 15.84
N ALA A 82 4.63 -2.17 15.63
CA ALA A 82 3.45 -1.76 16.36
C ALA A 82 2.21 -1.80 15.46
N VAL A 83 1.06 -2.15 16.02
CA VAL A 83 -0.25 -2.15 15.34
C VAL A 83 -1.29 -1.46 16.23
N THR A 84 -2.11 -0.60 15.63
CA THR A 84 -3.22 0.14 16.29
C THR A 84 -4.29 0.50 15.26
N LYS A 85 -5.46 0.98 15.70
CA LYS A 85 -6.36 1.75 14.82
C LYS A 85 -5.81 3.17 14.68
N SER A 86 -5.58 3.61 13.44
CA SER A 86 -4.98 4.90 13.12
C SER A 86 -5.99 6.04 13.26
N PRO A 87 -5.66 7.14 13.96
CA PRO A 87 -6.52 8.33 14.02
C PRO A 87 -6.55 9.10 12.68
N LEU A 88 -5.45 9.04 11.91
CA LEU A 88 -5.37 9.66 10.59
C LEU A 88 -6.33 9.00 9.59
N THR A 89 -6.19 7.68 9.41
CA THR A 89 -6.91 6.94 8.36
C THR A 89 -8.24 6.37 8.82
N GLN A 90 -8.44 6.19 10.13
CA GLN A 90 -9.54 5.46 10.77
C GLN A 90 -9.51 3.94 10.50
N LEU A 91 -8.36 3.42 10.04
CA LEU A 91 -8.16 2.02 9.69
C LEU A 91 -7.08 1.39 10.56
N VAL A 92 -6.96 0.06 10.51
CA VAL A 92 -5.83 -0.62 11.14
C VAL A 92 -4.55 -0.23 10.42
N ALA A 93 -3.56 0.22 11.20
CA ALA A 93 -2.25 0.57 10.72
C ALA A 93 -1.18 -0.24 11.46
N SER A 94 -0.16 -0.67 10.71
CA SER A 94 1.06 -1.22 11.26
C SER A 94 2.21 -0.24 11.01
N SER A 95 3.15 -0.11 11.95
CA SER A 95 4.40 0.63 11.78
C SER A 95 5.58 -0.22 12.24
N SER A 96 6.71 -0.13 11.54
CA SER A 96 7.91 -0.92 11.82
C SER A 96 9.04 0.02 12.19
N CYS A 97 9.67 -0.22 13.34
CA CYS A 97 10.73 0.64 13.88
C CYS A 97 11.99 -0.19 14.11
N GLY A 98 13.14 0.49 14.02
CA GLY A 98 14.40 -0.03 14.57
C GLY A 98 14.63 0.55 15.97
N GLY A 99 15.89 0.70 16.36
CA GLY A 99 16.21 1.31 17.66
C GLY A 99 16.27 0.29 18.81
N PRO A 100 16.47 0.77 20.04
CA PRO A 100 16.78 -0.08 21.19
C PRO A 100 15.57 -0.83 21.77
N PHE A 101 14.34 -0.29 21.66
CA PHE A 101 13.20 -0.79 22.43
C PHE A 101 12.86 -2.27 22.17
N GLY A 102 12.85 -2.72 20.92
CA GLY A 102 12.49 -4.10 20.60
C GLY A 102 13.43 -5.13 21.23
N ILE A 103 14.74 -4.83 21.30
CA ILE A 103 15.73 -5.68 21.96
C ILE A 103 15.60 -5.56 23.49
N ALA A 104 15.40 -4.35 24.01
CA ALA A 104 15.22 -4.12 25.43
C ALA A 104 13.99 -4.87 25.98
N LEU A 105 12.83 -4.74 25.32
CA LEU A 105 11.61 -5.47 25.69
C LEU A 105 11.82 -7.00 25.64
N LYS A 106 12.48 -7.48 24.58
CA LYS A 106 12.80 -8.90 24.44
C LYS A 106 13.66 -9.36 25.60
N THR A 107 14.77 -8.67 25.87
CA THR A 107 15.74 -9.00 26.94
C THR A 107 15.24 -8.72 28.36
N ALA A 108 14.16 -7.94 28.52
CA ALA A 108 13.36 -7.85 29.74
C ALA A 108 12.47 -9.09 29.96
N GLY A 109 12.34 -9.95 28.95
CA GLY A 109 11.61 -11.20 29.06
C GLY A 109 10.20 -11.16 28.48
N TYR A 110 9.93 -10.28 27.51
CA TYR A 110 8.63 -10.21 26.81
C TYR A 110 8.80 -10.17 25.29
N GLU A 111 8.03 -10.98 24.58
CA GLU A 111 7.96 -10.93 23.12
C GLU A 111 7.12 -9.75 22.62
N GLY A 112 6.12 -9.37 23.40
CA GLY A 112 5.18 -8.33 23.03
C GLY A 112 4.55 -7.63 24.22
N LEU A 113 4.09 -6.42 23.95
CA LEU A 113 3.40 -5.52 24.87
C LEU A 113 2.06 -5.12 24.25
N ILE A 114 0.98 -5.21 25.01
CA ILE A 114 -0.35 -4.73 24.64
C ILE A 114 -0.77 -3.67 25.65
N VAL A 115 -1.07 -2.46 25.19
CA VAL A 115 -1.50 -1.34 26.03
C VAL A 115 -2.98 -1.05 25.78
N LEU A 116 -3.76 -1.09 26.86
CA LEU A 116 -5.21 -0.89 26.90
C LEU A 116 -5.58 0.29 27.81
N GLY A 117 -6.75 0.87 27.58
CA GLY A 117 -7.27 1.97 28.40
C GLY A 117 -6.55 3.29 28.15
N GLN A 118 -6.82 4.25 29.03
CA GLN A 118 -6.31 5.62 29.03
C GLN A 118 -6.06 6.05 30.49
N ALA A 119 -4.88 6.59 30.77
CA ALA A 119 -4.54 7.08 32.10
C ALA A 119 -5.19 8.45 32.39
N SER A 120 -5.45 8.74 33.67
CA SER A 120 -6.02 10.03 34.10
C SER A 120 -5.02 11.18 34.03
N LYS A 121 -3.72 10.90 34.22
CA LYS A 121 -2.60 11.84 34.19
C LYS A 121 -1.46 11.33 33.31
N PRO A 122 -0.61 12.21 32.74
CA PRO A 122 0.66 11.86 32.11
C PRO A 122 1.46 10.84 32.91
N MET A 123 1.95 9.79 32.25
CA MET A 123 2.77 8.76 32.89
C MET A 123 3.92 8.24 32.02
N VAL A 124 4.92 7.66 32.68
CA VAL A 124 5.91 6.76 32.09
C VAL A 124 5.57 5.33 32.52
N LEU A 125 5.48 4.43 31.55
CA LEU A 125 5.30 3.00 31.80
C LEU A 125 6.68 2.32 31.79
N GLU A 126 7.18 1.91 32.95
CA GLU A 126 8.46 1.21 33.08
C GLU A 126 8.24 -0.30 33.20
N ILE A 127 8.80 -1.07 32.27
CA ILE A 127 8.68 -2.52 32.17
C ILE A 127 9.98 -3.15 32.67
N LEU A 128 9.86 -3.94 33.72
CA LEU A 128 10.93 -4.73 34.36
C LEU A 128 10.70 -6.22 34.06
N GLU A 129 11.59 -7.09 34.53
CA GLU A 129 11.48 -8.55 34.29
C GLU A 129 10.15 -9.15 34.76
N ASP A 130 9.74 -8.87 36.01
CA ASP A 130 8.54 -9.42 36.64
C ASP A 130 7.61 -8.34 37.23
N ASP A 131 7.86 -7.06 36.92
CA ASP A 131 7.09 -5.92 37.44
C ASP A 131 6.87 -4.85 36.36
N VAL A 132 5.83 -4.03 36.54
CA VAL A 132 5.53 -2.88 35.71
C VAL A 132 5.17 -1.70 36.59
N ARG A 133 5.94 -0.62 36.46
CA ARG A 133 5.74 0.60 37.24
C ARG A 133 5.03 1.67 36.41
N PHE A 134 4.09 2.35 37.05
CA PHE A 134 3.31 3.45 36.50
C PHE A 134 3.79 4.75 37.14
N LEU A 135 4.77 5.40 36.52
CA LEU A 135 5.45 6.57 37.07
C LEU A 135 4.77 7.86 36.62
N ASP A 136 4.73 8.86 37.49
CA ASP A 136 4.25 10.20 37.14
C ASP A 136 5.16 10.84 36.07
N ALA A 137 4.56 11.52 35.09
CA ALA A 137 5.28 12.18 34.02
C ALA A 137 4.84 13.63 33.78
N ASP A 138 4.21 14.30 34.76
CA ASP A 138 3.77 15.69 34.60
C ASP A 138 4.95 16.61 34.28
N HIS A 139 6.11 16.37 34.89
CA HIS A 139 7.35 17.11 34.65
C HIS A 139 7.98 16.88 33.26
N LEU A 140 7.56 15.82 32.54
CA LEU A 140 8.03 15.48 31.19
C LEU A 140 7.05 15.93 30.10
N TRP A 141 5.78 16.13 30.44
CA TRP A 141 4.76 16.56 29.48
C TRP A 141 5.10 17.96 28.94
N GLY A 142 5.06 18.13 27.63
CA GLY A 142 5.48 19.34 26.93
C GLY A 142 6.95 19.36 26.49
N ARG A 143 7.80 18.46 27.02
CA ARG A 143 9.21 18.34 26.57
C ARG A 143 9.30 17.67 25.21
N ASP A 144 10.30 18.04 24.42
CA ASP A 144 10.62 17.33 23.18
C ASP A 144 11.21 15.93 23.45
N ILE A 145 11.33 15.13 22.38
CA ILE A 145 11.77 13.74 22.46
C ILE A 145 13.20 13.64 23.05
N PRO A 146 14.24 14.34 22.53
CA PRO A 146 15.58 14.26 23.11
C PRO A 146 15.63 14.65 24.59
N ALA A 147 14.98 15.76 24.98
CA ALA A 147 14.96 16.19 26.38
C ALA A 147 14.24 15.20 27.30
N THR A 148 13.23 14.50 26.78
CA THR A 148 12.57 13.41 27.50
C THR A 148 13.49 12.20 27.64
N GLN A 149 14.17 11.80 26.56
CA GLN A 149 15.08 10.64 26.55
C GLN A 149 16.26 10.83 27.51
N GLU A 150 16.80 12.05 27.60
CA GLU A 150 17.84 12.41 28.56
C GLU A 150 17.34 12.28 30.01
N ALA A 151 16.13 12.79 30.29
CA ALA A 151 15.54 12.73 31.63
C ALA A 151 15.15 11.31 32.10
N LEU A 152 15.04 10.33 31.18
CA LEU A 152 14.73 8.94 31.53
C LEU A 152 15.95 8.14 32.05
N GLU A 153 17.16 8.71 31.96
CA GLU A 153 18.41 8.11 32.47
C GLU A 153 18.58 6.62 32.08
N LEU A 154 18.44 6.35 30.78
CA LEU A 154 18.45 4.98 30.26
C LEU A 154 19.84 4.35 30.31
N GLY A 155 19.93 3.11 30.80
CA GLY A 155 21.14 2.30 30.72
C GLY A 155 21.41 1.79 29.30
N ARG A 156 22.63 1.29 29.05
CA ARG A 156 23.05 0.82 27.71
C ARG A 156 22.17 -0.28 27.09
N LYS A 157 21.51 -1.08 27.93
CA LYS A 157 20.66 -2.20 27.51
C LYS A 157 19.17 -1.85 27.50
N ASP A 158 18.82 -0.68 28.02
CA ASP A 158 17.45 -0.22 28.09
C ASP A 158 17.01 0.33 26.74
N GLY A 159 15.71 0.45 26.57
CA GLY A 159 15.13 1.03 25.37
C GLY A 159 13.79 1.66 25.66
N ASP A 160 13.43 2.60 24.81
CA ASP A 160 12.33 3.52 25.04
C ASP A 160 11.43 3.65 23.81
N LEU A 161 10.18 4.00 24.10
CA LEU A 161 9.21 4.55 23.16
C LEU A 161 8.75 5.90 23.70
N VAL A 162 9.04 7.00 23.01
CA VAL A 162 8.79 8.37 23.49
C VAL A 162 7.99 9.17 22.48
N ILE A 163 7.03 9.96 22.95
CA ILE A 163 6.33 10.97 22.14
C ILE A 163 6.86 12.38 22.43
N GLY A 164 6.84 13.24 21.41
CA GLY A 164 7.04 14.68 21.56
C GLY A 164 5.71 15.43 21.67
N PRO A 165 5.76 16.77 21.66
CA PRO A 165 4.58 17.64 21.72
C PRO A 165 3.50 17.31 20.69
N ALA A 166 3.88 16.86 19.48
CA ALA A 166 2.89 16.48 18.47
C ALA A 166 2.02 15.29 18.91
N GLY A 167 2.60 14.32 19.63
CA GLY A 167 1.85 13.19 20.19
C GLY A 167 0.94 13.63 21.33
N GLU A 168 1.44 14.48 22.23
CA GLU A 168 0.69 15.03 23.36
C GLU A 168 -0.53 15.84 22.90
N ASN A 169 -0.35 16.63 21.83
CA ASN A 169 -1.39 17.44 21.21
C ASN A 169 -2.23 16.65 20.18
N LEU A 170 -2.08 15.33 20.09
CA LEU A 170 -2.90 14.47 19.23
C LEU A 170 -2.87 14.85 17.74
N VAL A 171 -1.73 15.31 17.22
CA VAL A 171 -1.54 15.52 15.77
C VAL A 171 -1.74 14.18 15.05
N LEU A 172 -2.62 14.12 14.05
CA LEU A 172 -3.09 12.83 13.53
C LEU A 172 -1.99 11.98 12.87
N PHE A 173 -0.89 12.61 12.47
CA PHE A 173 0.32 11.98 11.93
C PHE A 173 1.53 12.10 12.87
N ALA A 174 1.30 12.21 14.18
CA ALA A 174 2.36 12.10 15.18
C ALA A 174 2.96 10.69 15.23
N ASN A 175 4.27 10.62 15.50
CA ASN A 175 5.05 9.39 15.57
C ASN A 175 5.53 9.09 17.00
N ILE A 176 6.13 7.91 17.18
CA ILE A 176 6.80 7.51 18.43
C ILE A 176 8.26 7.23 18.11
N ALA A 177 9.17 7.79 18.89
CA ALA A 177 10.60 7.57 18.78
C ALA A 177 11.08 6.38 19.63
N SER A 178 12.09 5.65 19.15
CA SER A 178 12.91 4.70 19.91
C SER A 178 14.37 4.98 19.63
N GLY A 179 15.07 5.57 20.60
CA GLY A 179 16.29 6.34 20.31
C GLY A 179 16.01 7.37 19.20
N HIS A 180 16.78 7.32 18.11
CA HIS A 180 16.62 8.18 16.93
C HIS A 180 15.82 7.53 15.77
N ARG A 181 15.05 6.47 16.03
CA ARG A 181 14.24 5.73 15.03
C ARG A 181 12.75 5.89 15.34
N PHE A 182 11.88 5.75 14.34
CA PHE A 182 10.47 6.10 14.51
C PHE A 182 9.51 4.98 14.10
N LEU A 183 8.47 4.78 14.90
CA LEU A 183 7.18 4.27 14.43
C LEU A 183 6.51 5.41 13.65
N GLY A 184 6.96 5.59 12.41
CA GLY A 184 6.84 6.88 11.71
C GLY A 184 5.44 7.29 11.27
N ARG A 185 4.62 6.37 10.76
CA ARG A 185 3.38 6.74 10.05
C ARG A 185 2.13 6.17 10.68
N GLY A 186 1.00 6.86 10.49
CA GLY A 186 -0.33 6.39 10.89
C GLY A 186 -0.79 6.89 12.26
N GLY A 187 -0.11 7.87 12.87
CA GLY A 187 -0.61 8.55 14.07
C GLY A 187 -0.38 7.78 15.38
N PHE A 188 0.64 6.93 15.44
CA PHE A 188 0.96 6.16 16.65
C PHE A 188 1.28 7.08 17.84
N GLY A 189 1.92 8.22 17.60
CA GLY A 189 2.21 9.21 18.64
C GLY A 189 0.95 9.80 19.27
N ALA A 190 -0.06 10.09 18.45
CA ALA A 190 -1.34 10.57 18.93
C ALA A 190 -2.11 9.51 19.71
N VAL A 191 -2.02 8.23 19.32
CA VAL A 191 -2.60 7.13 20.10
C VAL A 191 -1.93 7.00 21.47
N LEU A 192 -0.60 7.09 21.53
CA LEU A 192 0.11 7.00 22.82
C LEU A 192 -0.16 8.23 23.70
N GLY A 193 -0.21 9.42 23.10
CA GLY A 193 -0.57 10.66 23.76
C GLY A 193 -2.02 10.69 24.26
N SER A 194 -2.98 10.13 23.50
CA SER A 194 -4.37 10.04 23.95
C SER A 194 -4.50 9.16 25.18
N LYS A 195 -3.66 8.13 25.30
CA LYS A 195 -3.58 7.28 26.50
C LYS A 195 -2.88 7.94 27.69
N ARG A 196 -2.41 9.19 27.54
CA ARG A 196 -1.59 9.95 28.51
C ARG A 196 -0.29 9.25 28.90
N ILE A 197 0.34 8.58 27.94
CA ILE A 197 1.64 7.93 28.15
C ILE A 197 2.70 8.77 27.43
N LYS A 198 3.61 9.36 28.19
CA LYS A 198 4.74 10.15 27.65
C LYS A 198 5.85 9.25 27.12
N ALA A 199 6.13 8.16 27.85
CA ALA A 199 7.13 7.19 27.46
C ALA A 199 6.78 5.77 27.93
N ILE A 200 7.26 4.78 27.19
CA ILE A 200 7.33 3.38 27.64
C ILE A 200 8.82 3.01 27.69
N VAL A 201 9.31 2.61 28.85
CA VAL A 201 10.69 2.19 29.07
C VAL A 201 10.71 0.69 29.29
N ALA A 202 11.59 -0.02 28.60
CA ALA A 202 11.90 -1.42 28.89
C ALA A 202 13.31 -1.51 29.48
N ARG A 203 13.42 -2.06 30.69
CA ARG A 203 14.71 -2.33 31.35
C ARG A 203 15.26 -3.66 30.87
N GLY A 204 16.24 -3.59 29.99
CA GLY A 204 16.73 -4.75 29.24
C GLY A 204 17.88 -5.49 29.93
N GLY A 205 18.12 -6.72 29.48
CA GLY A 205 19.30 -7.50 29.87
C GLY A 205 19.14 -8.42 31.08
N ALA A 206 17.91 -8.69 31.53
CA ALA A 206 17.62 -9.79 32.45
C ALA A 206 17.90 -11.15 31.79
N PHE A 207 17.63 -11.24 30.49
CA PHE A 207 17.78 -12.44 29.70
C PHE A 207 18.51 -12.24 28.37
N HIS A 208 18.95 -13.36 27.79
CA HIS A 208 19.50 -13.41 26.44
C HIS A 208 18.92 -14.58 25.63
N ALA A 209 18.92 -14.42 24.30
CA ALA A 209 18.35 -15.40 23.38
C ALA A 209 19.39 -16.42 22.93
N VAL A 210 19.05 -17.71 23.03
CA VAL A 210 19.86 -18.82 22.50
C VAL A 210 19.10 -19.49 21.35
N PRO A 211 19.70 -19.68 20.16
CA PRO A 211 19.04 -20.40 19.06
C PRO A 211 18.75 -21.87 19.42
N ALA A 212 17.65 -22.42 18.92
CA ALA A 212 17.33 -23.84 19.06
C ALA A 212 18.33 -24.75 18.31
N ASP A 213 18.91 -24.27 17.21
CA ASP A 213 20.01 -24.90 16.48
C ASP A 213 21.18 -23.90 16.34
N PRO A 214 22.11 -23.83 17.31
CA PRO A 214 23.19 -22.85 17.30
C PRO A 214 24.08 -22.91 16.06
N LEU A 215 24.46 -24.11 15.61
CA LEU A 215 25.34 -24.30 14.45
C LEU A 215 24.62 -23.92 13.14
N GLY A 216 23.37 -24.36 12.97
CA GLY A 216 22.55 -23.98 11.82
C GLY A 216 22.25 -22.49 11.81
N PHE A 217 22.05 -21.87 12.96
CA PHE A 217 21.80 -20.44 13.09
C PHE A 217 23.02 -19.61 12.72
N ASP A 218 24.22 -19.96 13.21
CA ASP A 218 25.46 -19.30 12.80
C ASP A 218 25.66 -19.42 11.27
N LYS A 219 25.46 -20.61 10.70
CA LYS A 219 25.54 -20.81 9.24
C LYS A 219 24.53 -19.95 8.48
N ALA A 220 23.30 -19.84 8.98
CA ALA A 220 22.26 -18.99 8.38
C ALA A 220 22.65 -17.50 8.45
N CYS A 221 23.15 -17.04 9.59
CA CYS A 221 23.63 -15.67 9.80
C CYS A 221 24.81 -15.33 8.88
N ARG A 222 25.83 -16.21 8.79
CA ARG A 222 26.97 -16.01 7.87
C ARG A 222 26.51 -15.92 6.41
N ARG A 223 25.60 -16.79 5.99
CA ARG A 223 25.03 -16.73 4.63
C ARG A 223 24.25 -15.44 4.39
N ALA A 224 23.41 -15.02 5.34
CA ALA A 224 22.64 -13.79 5.28
C ALA A 224 23.56 -12.57 5.16
N THR A 225 24.58 -12.48 6.02
CA THR A 225 25.59 -11.41 6.00
C THR A 225 26.37 -11.38 4.70
N ALA A 226 26.89 -12.52 4.23
CA ALA A 226 27.61 -12.60 2.96
C ALA A 226 26.76 -12.13 1.77
N THR A 227 25.46 -12.45 1.79
CA THR A 227 24.50 -12.02 0.78
C THR A 227 24.29 -10.49 0.81
N ILE A 228 24.16 -9.91 2.00
CA ILE A 228 24.04 -8.46 2.20
C ILE A 228 25.29 -7.71 1.70
N HIS A 229 26.49 -8.19 2.01
CA HIS A 229 27.74 -7.53 1.59
C HIS A 229 27.96 -7.59 0.08
N ARG A 230 27.58 -8.70 -0.56
CA ARG A 230 27.75 -8.90 -2.01
C ARG A 230 26.81 -8.04 -2.85
N ASN A 231 25.59 -7.80 -2.35
CA ASN A 231 24.58 -7.13 -3.14
C ASN A 231 24.87 -5.62 -3.31
N ARG A 232 24.68 -5.11 -4.53
CA ARG A 232 24.97 -3.70 -4.85
C ARG A 232 24.16 -2.67 -4.07
N PHE A 233 22.89 -2.96 -3.75
CA PHE A 233 22.03 -2.00 -3.05
C PHE A 233 22.42 -1.95 -1.57
N THR A 234 22.52 -3.10 -0.93
CA THR A 234 22.80 -3.17 0.51
C THR A 234 24.27 -3.04 0.86
N GLY A 235 25.16 -3.60 0.05
CA GLY A 235 26.60 -3.65 0.27
C GLY A 235 27.37 -2.43 -0.24
N HIS A 236 26.77 -1.63 -1.12
CA HIS A 236 27.44 -0.46 -1.70
C HIS A 236 26.56 0.80 -1.65
N LEU A 237 25.40 0.80 -2.32
CA LEU A 237 24.59 2.01 -2.47
C LEU A 237 24.13 2.58 -1.13
N TYR A 238 23.37 1.80 -0.35
CA TYR A 238 22.87 2.22 0.95
C TYR A 238 23.97 2.41 1.97
N ARG A 239 25.03 1.59 1.93
CA ARG A 239 26.17 1.72 2.85
C ARG A 239 26.88 3.06 2.70
N ASN A 240 27.00 3.56 1.47
CA ASN A 240 27.78 4.75 1.18
C ASN A 240 26.97 6.03 1.11
N ALA A 241 25.73 5.99 0.64
CA ALA A 241 24.91 7.17 0.36
C ALA A 241 23.51 7.10 1.01
N GLY A 242 23.30 6.15 1.93
CA GLY A 242 22.03 5.97 2.62
C GLY A 242 20.85 5.74 1.68
N THR A 243 19.63 5.92 2.20
CA THR A 243 18.43 5.84 1.36
C THR A 243 18.33 7.02 0.41
N ALA A 244 18.85 8.21 0.76
CA ALA A 244 18.87 9.41 -0.08
C ALA A 244 19.58 9.21 -1.44
N SER A 245 20.34 8.12 -1.61
CA SER A 245 20.79 7.64 -2.94
C SER A 245 19.64 7.40 -3.94
N HIS A 246 18.41 7.19 -3.47
CA HIS A 246 17.23 7.06 -4.30
C HIS A 246 16.85 8.35 -5.04
N VAL A 247 17.31 9.53 -4.60
CA VAL A 247 17.02 10.79 -5.31
C VAL A 247 17.44 10.70 -6.77
N ASP A 248 18.68 10.29 -7.04
CA ASP A 248 19.20 10.18 -8.40
C ASP A 248 18.46 9.10 -9.20
N LEU A 249 18.15 7.95 -8.58
CA LEU A 249 17.41 6.86 -9.23
C LEU A 249 15.96 7.24 -9.56
N CYS A 250 15.31 8.03 -8.71
CA CYS A 250 13.93 8.44 -8.87
C CYS A 250 13.79 9.62 -9.82
N GLN A 251 14.72 10.57 -9.76
CA GLN A 251 14.86 11.62 -10.77
C GLN A 251 15.06 10.97 -12.14
N ALA A 252 16.02 10.06 -12.27
CA ALA A 252 16.23 9.30 -13.50
C ALA A 252 14.97 8.60 -14.02
N GLY A 253 14.20 8.00 -13.13
CA GLY A 253 12.97 7.29 -13.45
C GLY A 253 11.76 8.16 -13.77
N ALA A 254 11.89 9.48 -13.64
CA ALA A 254 10.75 10.41 -13.62
C ALA A 254 9.70 9.98 -12.59
N ILE A 255 10.12 9.65 -11.37
CA ILE A 255 9.23 9.27 -10.26
C ILE A 255 9.50 10.08 -9.00
N LEU A 256 10.22 11.20 -9.08
CA LEU A 256 10.52 12.06 -7.93
C LEU A 256 9.47 13.18 -7.84
N PRO A 257 8.67 13.28 -6.75
CA PRO A 257 7.66 14.32 -6.63
C PRO A 257 8.29 15.72 -6.58
N ILE A 258 7.82 16.60 -7.47
CA ILE A 258 8.16 18.03 -7.52
C ILE A 258 6.87 18.84 -7.35
N HIS A 259 6.90 19.87 -6.48
CA HIS A 259 5.78 20.80 -6.22
C HIS A 259 4.44 20.09 -6.00
N ASN A 260 4.25 19.37 -4.89
CA ASN A 260 3.03 18.59 -4.62
C ASN A 260 2.62 17.66 -5.79
N PHE A 261 3.59 16.88 -6.27
CA PHE A 261 3.41 15.96 -7.40
C PHE A 261 2.90 16.66 -8.67
N GLN A 262 3.21 17.92 -8.93
CA GLN A 262 2.93 18.55 -10.23
C GLN A 262 3.84 17.99 -11.32
N ASP A 263 5.07 17.62 -10.98
CA ASP A 263 6.03 17.02 -11.91
C ASP A 263 6.84 15.86 -11.28
N GLY A 264 7.63 15.17 -12.11
CA GLY A 264 8.36 13.94 -11.74
C GLY A 264 9.89 14.05 -11.76
N GLN A 265 10.44 15.21 -12.15
CA GLN A 265 11.88 15.47 -12.30
C GLN A 265 12.21 16.96 -12.13
N ASP A 266 13.35 17.28 -11.53
CA ASP A 266 13.95 18.62 -11.56
C ASP A 266 15.47 18.49 -11.75
N PRO A 267 16.12 19.27 -12.63
CA PRO A 267 17.57 19.24 -12.83
C PRO A 267 18.41 19.41 -11.56
N ARG A 268 17.90 20.10 -10.54
CA ARG A 268 18.57 20.40 -9.27
C ARG A 268 18.52 19.24 -8.26
N ALA A 269 17.69 18.22 -8.49
CA ALA A 269 17.46 17.15 -7.51
C ALA A 269 18.74 16.41 -7.06
N SER A 270 19.74 16.20 -7.92
CA SER A 270 21.01 15.58 -7.50
C SER A 270 21.75 16.32 -6.38
N GLN A 271 21.47 17.62 -6.17
CA GLN A 271 22.06 18.42 -5.08
C GLN A 271 21.64 17.96 -3.67
N VAL A 272 20.49 17.27 -3.58
CA VAL A 272 19.98 16.70 -2.32
C VAL A 272 20.15 15.17 -2.25
N SER A 273 20.91 14.59 -3.18
CA SER A 273 21.22 13.16 -3.16
C SER A 273 22.10 12.79 -1.95
N GLY A 274 22.05 11.51 -1.55
CA GLY A 274 22.94 11.00 -0.51
C GLY A 274 24.43 11.09 -0.86
N TRP A 275 24.78 11.11 -2.15
CA TRP A 275 26.15 11.32 -2.60
C TRP A 275 26.58 12.78 -2.40
N ALA A 276 25.72 13.74 -2.72
CA ALA A 276 25.97 15.16 -2.46
C ALA A 276 26.10 15.44 -0.95
N MET A 277 25.26 14.82 -0.11
CA MET A 277 25.38 14.94 1.35
C MET A 277 26.71 14.37 1.86
N LYS A 278 27.17 13.24 1.30
CA LYS A 278 28.47 12.64 1.64
C LYS A 278 29.62 13.59 1.38
N GLU A 279 29.63 14.20 0.21
CA GLU A 279 30.68 15.11 -0.22
C GLU A 279 30.71 16.39 0.62
N ARG A 280 29.53 16.97 0.92
CA ARG A 280 29.41 18.23 1.64
C ARG A 280 29.60 18.11 3.15
N PHE A 281 29.08 17.06 3.78
CA PHE A 281 28.95 16.98 5.25
C PHE A 281 29.69 15.81 5.89
N GLY A 282 30.29 14.94 5.07
CA GLY A 282 30.92 13.70 5.53
C GLY A 282 29.91 12.68 6.07
N ALA A 283 30.30 11.41 6.09
CA ALA A 283 29.40 10.31 6.44
C ALA A 283 29.94 9.49 7.62
N LYS A 284 29.28 9.56 8.77
CA LYS A 284 29.49 8.64 9.89
C LYS A 284 28.29 7.69 10.00
N PRO A 285 28.49 6.36 10.04
CA PRO A 285 27.38 5.42 10.20
C PRO A 285 26.62 5.66 11.53
N SER A 286 25.31 5.88 11.42
CA SER A 286 24.37 5.97 12.53
C SER A 286 23.23 5.00 12.23
N THR A 287 23.27 3.79 12.80
CA THR A 287 22.52 2.64 12.28
C THR A 287 21.85 1.83 13.37
N CYS A 288 20.82 1.05 12.99
CA CYS A 288 20.24 0.04 13.88
C CYS A 288 21.31 -1.02 14.24
N ARG A 289 21.29 -1.61 15.44
CA ARG A 289 22.24 -2.66 15.84
C ARG A 289 21.51 -4.00 16.03
N PRO A 290 21.93 -5.14 15.42
CA PRO A 290 23.19 -5.40 14.71
C PRO A 290 23.03 -5.34 13.16
N CYS A 291 22.95 -4.13 12.58
CA CYS A 291 22.81 -3.97 11.12
C CYS A 291 24.15 -4.13 10.39
N THR A 292 24.16 -4.88 9.28
CA THR A 292 25.33 -5.01 8.38
C THR A 292 25.18 -4.23 7.08
N ILE A 293 24.00 -3.65 6.81
CA ILE A 293 23.74 -2.77 5.66
C ILE A 293 24.37 -1.39 5.89
N LEU A 294 24.20 -0.87 7.11
CA LEU A 294 24.67 0.45 7.54
C LEU A 294 24.09 1.62 6.72
N CYS A 295 22.76 1.65 6.54
CA CYS A 295 22.09 2.63 5.68
C CYS A 295 21.86 4.02 6.28
N GLY A 296 21.97 4.17 7.60
CA GLY A 296 21.76 5.45 8.26
C GLY A 296 23.09 6.15 8.51
N HIS A 297 23.09 7.46 8.33
CA HIS A 297 24.28 8.29 8.38
C HIS A 297 24.01 9.56 9.18
N GLN A 298 25.06 10.11 9.76
CA GLN A 298 25.10 11.45 10.30
C GLN A 298 26.31 12.19 9.73
N GLY A 299 26.19 13.50 9.61
CA GLY A 299 27.25 14.39 9.12
C GLY A 299 27.30 15.68 9.93
N THR A 300 28.35 16.46 9.72
CA THR A 300 28.52 17.79 10.32
C THR A 300 28.07 18.84 9.32
N PHE A 301 27.10 19.68 9.70
CA PHE A 301 26.52 20.72 8.85
C PHE A 301 27.26 22.05 9.02
N SER A 302 26.89 23.08 8.26
CA SER A 302 27.63 24.35 8.20
C SER A 302 27.71 25.06 9.56
N ASP A 303 26.67 24.87 10.38
CA ASP A 303 26.58 25.36 11.76
C ASP A 303 27.38 24.53 12.79
N GLN A 304 28.26 23.63 12.32
CA GLN A 304 29.09 22.73 13.12
C GLN A 304 28.31 21.71 13.97
N GLN A 305 26.98 21.60 13.80
CA GLN A 305 26.20 20.59 14.51
C GLN A 305 26.18 19.27 13.74
N THR A 306 26.30 18.17 14.49
CA THR A 306 26.12 16.83 13.92
C THR A 306 24.63 16.49 13.86
N ARG A 307 24.11 16.18 12.67
CA ARG A 307 22.72 15.74 12.49
C ARG A 307 22.63 14.46 11.68
N GLN A 308 21.55 13.72 11.88
CA GLN A 308 21.20 12.61 11.01
C GLN A 308 20.92 13.14 9.61
N TRP A 309 21.43 12.45 8.60
CA TRP A 309 21.02 12.70 7.23
C TRP A 309 19.54 12.33 7.08
N PRO A 310 18.74 13.18 6.40
CA PRO A 310 17.37 12.83 6.06
C PRO A 310 17.31 11.55 5.24
N GLU A 311 16.38 10.65 5.59
CA GLU A 311 16.06 9.51 4.73
C GLU A 311 15.41 10.01 3.42
N TYR A 312 15.45 9.20 2.36
CA TYR A 312 14.93 9.59 1.03
C TYR A 312 13.53 10.20 1.06
N GLU A 313 12.62 9.61 1.84
CA GLU A 313 11.25 10.08 1.94
C GLU A 313 11.17 11.52 2.47
N THR A 314 12.00 11.85 3.46
CA THR A 314 12.10 13.20 4.00
C THR A 314 12.68 14.16 2.96
N VAL A 315 13.73 13.76 2.23
CA VAL A 315 14.29 14.56 1.14
C VAL A 315 13.26 14.82 0.04
N GLY A 316 12.50 13.80 -0.33
CA GLY A 316 11.47 13.90 -1.35
C GLY A 316 10.31 14.81 -0.91
N LEU A 317 9.77 14.64 0.29
CA LEU A 317 8.55 15.34 0.72
C LEU A 317 8.77 16.70 1.38
N LEU A 318 9.86 16.90 2.14
CA LEU A 318 10.23 18.20 2.73
C LEU A 318 11.24 18.98 1.88
N GLY A 319 11.75 18.39 0.80
CA GLY A 319 12.64 19.05 -0.15
C GLY A 319 11.97 19.24 -1.50
N THR A 320 12.13 18.25 -2.39
CA THR A 320 11.79 18.40 -3.81
C THR A 320 10.30 18.62 -4.04
N ASN A 321 9.43 18.00 -3.24
CA ASN A 321 7.99 18.21 -3.26
C ASN A 321 7.58 19.64 -2.86
N LEU A 322 8.42 20.35 -2.11
CA LEU A 322 8.24 21.77 -1.77
C LEU A 322 9.03 22.70 -2.71
N GLY A 323 9.73 22.16 -3.72
CA GLY A 323 10.55 22.94 -4.66
C GLY A 323 11.93 23.34 -4.13
N LEU A 324 12.39 22.69 -3.05
CA LEU A 324 13.61 23.03 -2.34
C LEU A 324 14.70 21.98 -2.53
N PHE A 325 15.92 22.46 -2.77
CA PHE A 325 17.06 21.62 -3.15
C PHE A 325 18.30 21.87 -2.29
N ASP A 326 18.10 22.35 -1.05
CA ASP A 326 19.17 22.50 -0.07
C ASP A 326 19.10 21.37 0.99
N PRO A 327 20.07 20.43 1.01
CA PRO A 327 20.06 19.31 1.95
C PRO A 327 20.25 19.72 3.41
N GLU A 328 20.84 20.90 3.68
CA GLU A 328 21.05 21.40 5.03
C GLU A 328 19.74 21.87 5.67
N THR A 329 19.00 22.72 4.96
CA THR A 329 17.65 23.14 5.37
C THR A 329 16.74 21.94 5.61
N ILE A 330 16.76 20.94 4.71
CA ILE A 330 15.98 19.70 4.86
C ILE A 330 16.43 18.92 6.11
N ALA A 331 17.72 18.89 6.43
CA ALA A 331 18.25 18.24 7.62
C ALA A 331 17.80 18.92 8.93
N VAL A 332 17.68 20.25 8.92
CA VAL A 332 17.11 21.01 10.04
C VAL A 332 15.66 20.63 10.26
N TRP A 333 14.83 20.62 9.22
CA TRP A 333 13.42 20.22 9.35
C TRP A 333 13.23 18.76 9.72
N ASN A 334 14.10 17.86 9.24
CA ASN A 334 14.14 16.47 9.67
C ASN A 334 14.39 16.35 11.18
N ALA A 335 15.37 17.09 11.71
CA ALA A 335 15.67 17.13 13.13
C ALA A 335 14.53 17.76 13.95
N GLN A 336 13.89 18.81 13.43
CA GLN A 336 12.74 19.47 14.05
C GLN A 336 11.53 18.52 14.15
N CYS A 337 11.16 17.85 13.05
CA CYS A 337 10.12 16.82 13.05
C CYS A 337 10.45 15.68 14.01
N GLY A 338 11.72 15.24 14.07
CA GLY A 338 12.18 14.21 14.98
C GLY A 338 12.11 14.59 16.46
N ARG A 339 12.39 15.86 16.80
CA ARG A 339 12.24 16.42 18.16
C ARG A 339 10.78 16.50 18.58
N LEU A 340 9.93 17.00 17.70
CA LEU A 340 8.52 17.27 18.00
C LEU A 340 7.63 16.02 17.91
N GLY A 341 8.08 15.00 17.18
CA GLY A 341 7.37 13.74 17.00
C GLY A 341 6.41 13.74 15.81
N LEU A 342 6.81 14.28 14.65
CA LEU A 342 6.00 14.37 13.42
C LEU A 342 6.48 13.42 12.32
N ASP A 343 5.56 12.74 11.63
CA ASP A 343 5.84 12.03 10.37
C ASP A 343 6.31 13.02 9.29
N THR A 344 7.56 12.92 8.85
CA THR A 344 8.11 13.81 7.82
C THR A 344 7.40 13.69 6.49
N ILE A 345 6.84 12.51 6.16
CA ILE A 345 6.12 12.28 4.90
C ILE A 345 4.80 13.03 4.92
N SER A 346 3.98 12.80 5.95
CA SER A 346 2.70 13.48 6.09
C SER A 346 2.86 14.99 6.32
N CYS A 347 3.87 15.41 7.09
CA CYS A 347 4.22 16.82 7.24
C CYS A 347 4.51 17.49 5.89
N GLY A 348 5.39 16.89 5.06
CA GLY A 348 5.69 17.43 3.74
C GLY A 348 4.53 17.35 2.74
N GLY A 349 3.67 16.32 2.86
CA GLY A 349 2.43 16.22 2.08
C GLY A 349 1.42 17.32 2.41
N VAL A 350 1.25 17.64 3.70
CA VAL A 350 0.38 18.75 4.16
C VAL A 350 0.93 20.10 3.70
N LEU A 351 2.24 20.35 3.90
CA LEU A 351 2.88 21.60 3.46
C LEU A 351 2.77 21.78 1.94
N GLY A 352 3.01 20.71 1.15
CA GLY A 352 2.88 20.75 -0.30
C GLY A 352 1.45 21.08 -0.76
N TYR A 353 0.44 20.50 -0.12
CA TYR A 353 -0.96 20.87 -0.40
C TYR A 353 -1.26 22.33 -0.02
N VAL A 354 -0.78 22.81 1.14
CA VAL A 354 -1.01 24.20 1.57
C VAL A 354 -0.38 25.20 0.61
N MET A 355 0.84 24.93 0.13
CA MET A 355 1.50 25.77 -0.88
C MET A 355 0.68 25.84 -2.16
N GLU A 356 0.23 24.70 -2.70
CA GLU A 356 -0.58 24.69 -3.94
C GLU A 356 -1.97 25.30 -3.73
N ALA A 357 -2.63 25.03 -2.60
CA ALA A 357 -3.91 25.62 -2.26
C ALA A 357 -3.81 27.14 -2.11
N SER A 358 -2.68 27.64 -1.62
CA SER A 358 -2.42 29.08 -1.52
C SER A 358 -2.18 29.72 -2.89
N GLU A 359 -1.41 29.09 -3.77
CA GLU A 359 -1.23 29.55 -5.16
C GLU A 359 -2.56 29.60 -5.93
N LYS A 360 -3.49 28.69 -5.62
CA LYS A 360 -4.84 28.65 -6.20
C LYS A 360 -5.86 29.53 -5.48
N GLY A 361 -5.46 30.29 -4.47
CA GLY A 361 -6.35 31.19 -3.72
C GLY A 361 -7.39 30.50 -2.83
N LEU A 362 -7.24 29.20 -2.54
CA LEU A 362 -8.13 28.46 -1.65
C LEU A 362 -7.82 28.71 -0.16
N ILE A 363 -6.55 29.00 0.15
CA ILE A 363 -6.06 29.21 1.51
C ILE A 363 -5.14 30.44 1.53
N THR A 364 -5.31 31.32 2.51
CA THR A 364 -4.37 32.41 2.76
C THR A 364 -3.24 31.90 3.64
N SER A 365 -2.07 31.67 3.05
CA SER A 365 -0.85 31.24 3.75
C SER A 365 0.37 31.99 3.20
N PRO A 366 1.42 32.23 4.00
CA PRO A 366 2.69 32.77 3.50
C PRO A 366 3.57 31.72 2.79
N LEU A 367 3.25 30.42 2.91
CA LEU A 367 4.07 29.34 2.35
C LEU A 367 4.03 29.34 0.82
N ARG A 368 5.18 29.22 0.16
CA ARG A 368 5.32 29.19 -1.31
C ARG A 368 6.27 28.08 -1.75
N PHE A 369 6.02 27.48 -2.90
CA PHE A 369 6.99 26.54 -3.48
C PHE A 369 8.33 27.23 -3.76
N GLY A 370 9.42 26.54 -3.50
CA GLY A 370 10.79 27.04 -3.68
C GLY A 370 11.26 28.03 -2.62
N SER A 371 10.46 28.31 -1.60
CA SER A 371 10.76 29.26 -0.52
C SER A 371 10.83 28.52 0.82
N PRO A 372 11.96 28.60 1.57
CA PRO A 372 12.06 27.99 2.90
C PRO A 372 11.37 28.82 4.00
N GLN A 373 10.99 30.07 3.71
CA GLN A 373 10.39 30.98 4.69
C GLN A 373 9.05 30.46 5.22
N GLY A 374 8.87 30.49 6.55
CA GLY A 374 7.63 30.06 7.21
C GLY A 374 7.48 28.56 7.41
N VAL A 375 8.33 27.72 6.81
CA VAL A 375 8.20 26.25 6.89
C VAL A 375 8.50 25.74 8.30
N ALA A 376 9.55 26.24 8.94
CA ALA A 376 9.91 25.84 10.30
C ALA A 376 8.80 26.24 11.30
N GLU A 377 8.25 27.44 11.15
CA GLU A 377 7.15 27.96 11.95
C GLU A 377 5.86 27.15 11.73
N ALA A 378 5.59 26.72 10.51
CA ALA A 378 4.45 25.86 10.20
C ALA A 378 4.61 24.46 10.84
N ILE A 379 5.82 23.90 10.88
CA ILE A 379 6.12 22.64 11.57
C ILE A 379 5.84 22.76 13.07
N ASP A 380 6.30 23.84 13.70
CA ASP A 380 6.02 24.10 15.12
C ASP A 380 4.52 24.32 15.35
N ALA A 381 3.86 25.13 14.51
CA ALA A 381 2.43 25.39 14.61
C ALA A 381 1.61 24.09 14.50
N MET A 382 2.00 23.15 13.63
CA MET A 382 1.39 21.81 13.57
C MET A 382 1.59 21.04 14.86
N ALA A 383 2.82 20.91 15.35
CA ALA A 383 3.15 20.14 16.55
C ALA A 383 2.41 20.64 17.80
N PHE A 384 2.23 21.96 17.90
CA PHE A 384 1.56 22.62 19.02
C PHE A 384 0.09 22.97 18.76
N ARG A 385 -0.46 22.62 17.59
CA ARG A 385 -1.82 22.97 17.14
C ARG A 385 -2.16 24.46 17.36
N LYS A 386 -1.27 25.36 16.94
CA LYS A 386 -1.44 26.81 17.08
C LYS A 386 -1.94 27.45 15.79
N GLY A 387 -3.01 28.23 15.88
CA GLY A 387 -3.60 28.93 14.73
C GLY A 387 -3.92 27.97 13.58
N PHE A 388 -3.49 28.29 12.36
CA PHE A 388 -3.67 27.41 11.19
C PHE A 388 -2.95 26.05 11.31
N GLY A 389 -1.99 25.93 12.24
CA GLY A 389 -1.35 24.66 12.57
C GLY A 389 -2.31 23.59 13.10
N ASP A 390 -3.42 23.99 13.74
CA ASP A 390 -4.45 23.03 14.20
C ASP A 390 -5.14 22.33 13.03
N ASP A 391 -5.45 23.07 11.97
CA ASP A 391 -6.03 22.52 10.74
C ASP A 391 -5.02 21.63 10.01
N MET A 392 -3.77 22.09 9.86
CA MET A 392 -2.70 21.31 9.23
C MET A 392 -2.45 19.98 9.97
N ALA A 393 -2.58 19.96 11.30
CA ALA A 393 -2.43 18.77 12.14
C ALA A 393 -3.50 17.69 11.91
N GLN A 394 -4.56 17.97 11.14
CA GLN A 394 -5.61 17.01 10.76
C GLN A 394 -5.25 16.16 9.53
N GLY A 395 -4.15 16.47 8.84
CA GLY A 395 -3.69 15.77 7.64
C GLY A 395 -4.41 16.23 6.37
N VAL A 396 -3.87 15.87 5.20
CA VAL A 396 -4.26 16.48 3.92
C VAL A 396 -5.70 16.17 3.51
N ARG A 397 -6.23 14.99 3.87
CA ARG A 397 -7.61 14.61 3.56
C ARG A 397 -8.61 15.59 4.17
N ARG A 398 -8.53 15.78 5.49
CA ARG A 398 -9.46 16.65 6.23
C ARG A 398 -9.26 18.12 5.86
N LEU A 399 -8.01 18.52 5.62
CA LEU A 399 -7.68 19.87 5.18
C LEU A 399 -8.31 20.17 3.81
N ALA A 400 -8.21 19.24 2.86
CA ALA A 400 -8.80 19.39 1.53
C ALA A 400 -10.34 19.29 1.52
N GLU A 401 -10.92 18.48 2.41
CA GLU A 401 -12.37 18.47 2.63
C GLU A 401 -12.88 19.83 3.17
N LYS A 402 -12.09 20.50 4.01
CA LYS A 402 -12.43 21.81 4.60
C LYS A 402 -12.23 22.99 3.62
N TYR A 403 -11.12 23.01 2.90
CA TYR A 403 -10.71 24.17 2.07
C TYR A 403 -10.82 23.95 0.55
N GLY A 404 -11.14 22.73 0.09
CA GLY A 404 -11.21 22.39 -1.33
C GLY A 404 -9.92 21.77 -1.87
N GLY A 405 -9.80 21.61 -3.19
CA GLY A 405 -8.58 21.06 -3.80
C GLY A 405 -8.38 19.55 -3.59
N THR A 406 -9.47 18.79 -3.39
CA THR A 406 -9.45 17.33 -3.23
C THR A 406 -8.81 16.60 -4.42
N SER A 407 -8.81 17.19 -5.62
CA SER A 407 -8.15 16.65 -6.81
C SER A 407 -6.62 16.60 -6.72
N PHE A 408 -6.02 17.49 -5.93
CA PHE A 408 -4.56 17.59 -5.70
C PHE A 408 -4.14 17.30 -4.25
N ALA A 409 -5.05 16.77 -3.42
CA ALA A 409 -4.75 16.24 -2.10
C ALA A 409 -4.09 14.85 -2.22
N MET A 410 -2.76 14.79 -2.11
CA MET A 410 -1.98 13.57 -2.41
C MET A 410 -2.06 12.52 -1.28
N HIS A 411 -3.17 11.79 -1.19
CA HIS A 411 -3.37 10.72 -0.21
C HIS A 411 -4.08 9.48 -0.78
N VAL A 412 -3.97 8.35 -0.09
CA VAL A 412 -4.83 7.17 -0.27
C VAL A 412 -5.35 6.72 1.09
N LYS A 413 -6.68 6.62 1.24
CA LYS A 413 -7.36 6.33 2.52
C LYS A 413 -6.99 7.29 3.65
N GLY A 414 -6.70 8.54 3.32
CA GLY A 414 -6.30 9.60 4.24
C GLY A 414 -4.81 9.63 4.61
N LEU A 415 -4.01 8.64 4.19
CA LEU A 415 -2.56 8.65 4.41
C LEU A 415 -1.85 9.29 3.21
N GLU A 416 -1.02 10.30 3.46
CA GLU A 416 -0.27 11.04 2.44
C GLU A 416 0.63 10.11 1.61
N LEU A 417 0.76 10.40 0.32
CA LEU A 417 1.61 9.62 -0.58
C LEU A 417 3.10 9.81 -0.24
N PRO A 418 3.90 8.72 -0.29
CA PRO A 418 5.36 8.80 -0.13
C PRO A 418 6.05 9.28 -1.40
N ALA A 419 7.38 9.43 -1.35
CA ALA A 419 8.22 10.14 -2.31
C ALA A 419 8.38 9.48 -3.69
N TYR A 420 7.44 8.63 -4.15
CA TYR A 420 7.47 8.07 -5.50
C TYR A 420 6.20 8.39 -6.25
N ASP A 421 6.32 9.12 -7.35
CA ASP A 421 5.20 9.44 -8.24
C ASP A 421 4.77 8.20 -9.03
N PRO A 422 3.55 7.69 -8.80
CA PRO A 422 3.08 6.45 -9.41
C PRO A 422 2.80 6.56 -10.92
N ARG A 423 2.72 7.77 -11.52
CA ARG A 423 2.55 7.93 -12.97
C ARG A 423 3.73 7.40 -13.77
N GLY A 424 4.93 7.42 -13.18
CA GLY A 424 6.13 6.78 -13.73
C GLY A 424 6.33 5.31 -13.30
N SER A 425 5.46 4.75 -12.45
CA SER A 425 5.59 3.39 -11.91
C SER A 425 4.22 2.81 -11.56
N TRP A 426 3.50 2.29 -12.56
CA TRP A 426 2.08 1.90 -12.41
C TRP A 426 1.87 0.77 -11.38
N GLY A 427 2.83 -0.14 -11.25
CA GLY A 427 2.80 -1.16 -10.20
C GLY A 427 2.87 -0.55 -8.80
N GLN A 428 3.64 0.53 -8.62
CA GLN A 428 3.66 1.29 -7.37
C GLN A 428 2.33 2.03 -7.13
N GLY A 429 1.70 2.53 -8.18
CA GLY A 429 0.33 3.08 -8.10
C GLY A 429 -0.70 2.06 -7.61
N LEU A 430 -0.70 0.84 -8.16
CA LEU A 430 -1.54 -0.25 -7.64
C LEU A 430 -1.19 -0.54 -6.18
N ALA A 431 0.10 -0.59 -5.81
CA ALA A 431 0.52 -0.85 -4.44
C ALA A 431 0.01 0.20 -3.44
N TYR A 432 -0.01 1.49 -3.81
CA TYR A 432 -0.62 2.53 -2.98
C TYR A 432 -2.13 2.35 -2.86
N ALA A 433 -2.82 2.10 -3.97
CA ALA A 433 -4.27 1.97 -4.00
C ALA A 433 -4.75 0.87 -3.04
N VAL A 434 -4.12 -0.32 -3.07
CA VAL A 434 -4.58 -1.49 -2.31
C VAL A 434 -3.98 -1.62 -0.91
N ALA A 435 -3.00 -0.77 -0.54
CA ALA A 435 -2.37 -0.82 0.76
C ALA A 435 -3.38 -0.68 1.91
N ASN A 436 -3.39 -1.66 2.82
CA ASN A 436 -4.35 -1.71 3.93
C ASN A 436 -4.32 -0.46 4.82
N ARG A 437 -3.13 0.06 5.14
CA ARG A 437 -2.98 1.25 6.00
C ARG A 437 -3.11 2.59 5.27
N GLY A 438 -3.41 2.60 3.97
CA GLY A 438 -3.34 3.78 3.11
C GLY A 438 -2.03 3.90 2.33
N GLY A 439 -1.89 5.00 1.58
CA GLY A 439 -0.82 5.22 0.58
C GLY A 439 0.59 5.06 1.14
N CYS A 440 1.19 3.90 0.96
CA CYS A 440 2.51 3.60 1.52
C CYS A 440 3.32 2.62 0.67
N HIS A 441 4.58 2.99 0.40
CA HIS A 441 5.51 2.22 -0.43
C HIS A 441 6.07 0.98 0.26
N LEU A 442 5.97 0.90 1.60
CA LEU A 442 6.42 -0.25 2.39
C LEU A 442 5.33 -1.31 2.58
N SER A 443 4.12 -1.10 2.04
CA SER A 443 3.12 -2.17 1.95
C SER A 443 3.50 -3.15 0.83
N ALA A 444 3.85 -2.62 -0.34
CA ALA A 444 4.55 -3.32 -1.41
C ALA A 444 5.39 -2.31 -2.21
N THR A 445 6.57 -2.73 -2.64
CA THR A 445 7.55 -1.89 -3.33
C THR A 445 7.78 -2.41 -4.74
N LEU A 446 7.24 -1.71 -5.74
CA LEU A 446 7.31 -2.09 -7.14
C LEU A 446 8.25 -1.22 -7.97
N PHE A 447 8.46 0.03 -7.56
CA PHE A 447 9.37 0.93 -8.27
C PHE A 447 10.77 0.35 -8.53
N PRO A 448 11.39 -0.52 -7.69
CA PRO A 448 12.68 -1.08 -8.05
C PRO A 448 12.60 -2.04 -9.24
N LEU A 449 11.54 -2.85 -9.33
CA LEU A 449 11.37 -3.76 -10.46
C LEU A 449 11.05 -3.01 -11.76
N GLU A 450 10.37 -1.88 -11.65
CA GLU A 450 9.92 -1.05 -12.77
C GLU A 450 11.01 -0.09 -13.27
N VAL A 451 11.66 0.60 -12.33
CA VAL A 451 12.49 1.79 -12.59
C VAL A 451 13.96 1.56 -12.29
N PHE A 452 14.34 0.83 -11.24
CA PHE A 452 15.76 0.68 -10.87
C PHE A 452 16.43 -0.51 -11.57
N LEU A 453 15.67 -1.58 -11.78
CA LEU A 453 16.13 -2.85 -12.33
C LEU A 453 15.61 -3.08 -13.75
N GLY A 454 14.48 -2.49 -14.13
CA GLY A 454 13.90 -2.65 -15.47
C GLY A 454 13.46 -4.07 -15.79
N PHE A 455 13.06 -4.85 -14.77
CA PHE A 455 12.48 -6.18 -14.97
C PHE A 455 11.03 -6.11 -15.46
N LEU A 456 10.30 -5.06 -15.09
CA LEU A 456 8.93 -4.80 -15.52
C LEU A 456 8.87 -3.45 -16.25
N LYS A 457 8.01 -3.33 -17.27
CA LYS A 457 7.80 -2.04 -17.96
C LYS A 457 6.98 -1.08 -17.09
N PRO A 458 7.41 0.16 -16.81
CA PRO A 458 6.78 1.02 -15.80
C PRO A 458 5.34 1.45 -16.10
N ARG A 459 5.01 1.72 -17.37
CA ARG A 459 3.71 2.25 -17.82
C ARG A 459 2.82 1.20 -18.49
N THR A 460 2.77 -0.01 -17.92
CA THR A 460 1.88 -1.08 -18.42
C THR A 460 1.25 -1.85 -17.27
N PRO A 461 0.02 -2.39 -17.43
CA PRO A 461 -0.62 -3.20 -16.40
C PRO A 461 -0.06 -4.63 -16.30
N GLN A 462 0.80 -5.04 -17.25
CA GLN A 462 1.31 -6.40 -17.34
C GLN A 462 2.09 -6.81 -16.10
N ALA A 463 1.77 -8.00 -15.56
CA ALA A 463 2.40 -8.63 -14.40
C ALA A 463 2.30 -7.88 -13.05
N LYS A 464 1.88 -6.60 -13.01
CA LYS A 464 1.88 -5.74 -11.82
C LYS A 464 1.14 -6.35 -10.64
N ALA A 465 -0.10 -6.79 -10.87
CA ALA A 465 -0.94 -7.38 -9.84
C ALA A 465 -0.32 -8.61 -9.16
N HIS A 466 0.45 -9.43 -9.88
CA HIS A 466 1.12 -10.60 -9.30
C HIS A 466 2.21 -10.19 -8.33
N PHE A 467 3.03 -9.21 -8.72
CA PHE A 467 4.13 -8.75 -7.87
C PHE A 467 3.65 -7.89 -6.71
N VAL A 468 2.62 -7.05 -6.88
CA VAL A 468 1.99 -6.35 -5.73
C VAL A 468 1.47 -7.35 -4.71
N ARG A 469 0.69 -8.35 -5.15
CA ARG A 469 0.21 -9.44 -4.30
C ARG A 469 1.38 -10.15 -3.60
N PHE A 470 2.44 -10.48 -4.33
CA PHE A 470 3.60 -11.18 -3.77
C PHE A 470 4.32 -10.34 -2.71
N PHE A 471 4.63 -9.07 -2.99
CA PHE A 471 5.40 -8.22 -2.08
C PHE A 471 4.65 -7.87 -0.81
N GLU A 472 3.33 -7.64 -0.86
CA GLU A 472 2.56 -7.44 0.37
C GLU A 472 2.63 -8.66 1.30
N SER A 473 2.54 -9.88 0.75
CA SER A 473 2.65 -11.11 1.53
C SER A 473 4.06 -11.29 2.05
N LEU A 474 5.07 -11.08 1.21
CA LEU A 474 6.48 -11.17 1.60
C LEU A 474 6.80 -10.17 2.71
N TYR A 475 6.39 -8.91 2.59
CA TYR A 475 6.69 -7.85 3.54
C TYR A 475 5.91 -8.03 4.85
N ALA A 476 4.68 -8.53 4.80
CA ALA A 476 3.95 -8.94 6.00
C ALA A 476 4.69 -10.06 6.74
N GLY A 477 5.22 -11.05 6.02
CA GLY A 477 6.08 -12.10 6.57
C GLY A 477 7.38 -11.54 7.18
N ILE A 478 8.10 -10.68 6.46
CA ILE A 478 9.37 -10.09 6.92
C ILE A 478 9.18 -9.22 8.17
N ASN A 479 8.14 -8.38 8.21
CA ASN A 479 7.80 -7.58 9.40
C ASN A 479 7.30 -8.44 10.58
N SER A 480 6.98 -9.72 10.34
CA SER A 480 6.62 -10.70 11.36
C SER A 480 7.77 -11.61 11.77
N LEU A 481 8.84 -11.68 10.95
CA LEU A 481 10.18 -12.16 11.34
C LEU A 481 11.07 -11.03 11.91
N PRO A 482 10.53 -9.84 12.17
CA PRO A 482 11.23 -8.53 12.16
C PRO A 482 12.70 -8.48 11.70
N THR A 483 12.96 -8.78 10.43
CA THR A 483 14.21 -8.34 9.77
C THR A 483 13.98 -7.06 8.98
N CYS A 484 15.01 -6.24 8.79
CA CYS A 484 14.91 -5.02 7.98
C CYS A 484 14.47 -5.33 6.53
N LEU A 485 13.48 -4.60 5.99
CA LEU A 485 12.97 -4.79 4.62
C LEU A 485 14.05 -4.62 3.54
N PHE A 486 15.10 -3.85 3.79
CA PHE A 486 16.20 -3.69 2.83
C PHE A 486 16.98 -4.97 2.57
N THR A 487 16.91 -5.96 3.48
CA THR A 487 17.48 -7.30 3.24
C THR A 487 16.85 -8.00 2.04
N THR A 488 15.63 -7.62 1.64
CA THR A 488 14.93 -8.18 0.47
C THR A 488 15.74 -8.01 -0.82
N TYR A 489 16.41 -6.86 -1.01
CA TYR A 489 17.26 -6.65 -2.18
C TYR A 489 18.36 -7.71 -2.26
N ALA A 490 19.02 -7.97 -1.13
CA ALA A 490 20.09 -8.94 -1.06
C ALA A 490 19.54 -10.38 -1.21
N TYR A 491 18.56 -10.76 -0.39
CA TYR A 491 18.12 -12.15 -0.30
C TYR A 491 17.42 -12.64 -1.57
N LEU A 492 16.69 -11.76 -2.28
CA LEU A 492 16.05 -12.14 -3.54
C LEU A 492 17.00 -12.04 -4.73
N LEU A 493 17.79 -10.96 -4.85
CA LEU A 493 18.59 -10.72 -6.07
C LEU A 493 19.88 -11.54 -6.12
N GLU A 494 20.43 -11.95 -4.97
CA GLU A 494 21.63 -12.79 -4.93
C GLU A 494 21.34 -14.29 -4.93
N ALA A 495 20.05 -14.67 -4.93
CA ALA A 495 19.67 -16.07 -5.09
C ALA A 495 20.22 -16.61 -6.42
N PRO A 496 20.69 -17.88 -6.50
CA PRO A 496 21.33 -18.41 -7.71
C PRO A 496 20.52 -18.19 -8.99
N ILE A 497 19.21 -18.41 -8.96
CA ILE A 497 18.33 -18.19 -10.12
C ILE A 497 18.32 -16.72 -10.54
N ALA A 498 18.15 -15.79 -9.60
CA ALA A 498 18.10 -14.36 -9.90
C ALA A 498 19.47 -13.79 -10.34
N ARG A 499 20.56 -14.32 -9.77
CA ARG A 499 21.92 -13.84 -10.03
C ARG A 499 22.54 -14.39 -11.31
N LEU A 500 22.32 -15.67 -11.60
CA LEU A 500 22.96 -16.36 -12.73
C LEU A 500 22.16 -16.26 -14.03
N THR A 501 20.86 -15.99 -13.95
CA THR A 501 20.03 -15.86 -15.16
C THR A 501 20.24 -14.49 -15.80
N PRO A 502 20.52 -14.41 -17.12
CA PRO A 502 20.64 -13.15 -17.83
C PRO A 502 19.40 -12.26 -17.66
N LYS A 503 19.62 -10.96 -17.43
CA LYS A 503 18.57 -9.97 -17.22
C LYS A 503 17.44 -9.99 -18.28
N PRO A 504 17.71 -10.11 -19.60
CA PRO A 504 16.65 -10.16 -20.61
C PRO A 504 15.70 -11.36 -20.42
N ILE A 505 16.26 -12.52 -20.05
CA ILE A 505 15.50 -13.75 -19.78
C ILE A 505 14.67 -13.60 -18.51
N LEU A 506 15.25 -13.04 -17.44
CA LEU A 506 14.51 -12.72 -16.21
C LEU A 506 13.37 -11.75 -16.48
N ALA A 507 13.64 -10.65 -17.17
CA ALA A 507 12.63 -9.65 -17.49
C ALA A 507 11.52 -10.25 -18.36
N TRP A 508 11.85 -11.07 -19.36
CA TRP A 508 10.84 -11.78 -20.15
C TRP A 508 9.99 -12.71 -19.27
N THR A 509 10.63 -13.54 -18.43
CA THR A 509 9.95 -14.48 -17.53
C THR A 509 9.02 -13.75 -16.55
N MET A 510 9.49 -12.68 -15.93
CA MET A 510 8.70 -11.88 -14.98
C MET A 510 7.50 -11.21 -15.66
N ARG A 511 7.61 -10.80 -16.92
CA ARG A 511 6.53 -10.14 -17.66
C ARG A 511 5.49 -11.11 -18.21
N HIS A 512 5.94 -12.25 -18.75
CA HIS A 512 5.08 -13.17 -19.49
C HIS A 512 4.64 -14.39 -18.65
N LEU A 513 5.45 -14.79 -17.67
CA LEU A 513 5.19 -15.92 -16.77
C LEU A 513 5.26 -15.49 -15.28
N PRO A 514 4.53 -14.44 -14.85
CA PRO A 514 4.69 -13.86 -13.52
C PRO A 514 4.39 -14.84 -12.38
N ALA A 515 3.41 -15.74 -12.56
CA ALA A 515 3.09 -16.77 -11.56
C ALA A 515 4.26 -17.76 -11.34
N LEU A 516 4.95 -18.14 -12.41
CA LEU A 516 6.14 -18.98 -12.34
C LEU A 516 7.29 -18.21 -11.70
N ALA A 517 7.54 -16.97 -12.13
CA ALA A 517 8.59 -16.12 -11.57
C ALA A 517 8.46 -15.96 -10.05
N VAL A 518 7.25 -15.68 -9.56
CA VAL A 518 6.95 -15.58 -8.12
C VAL A 518 7.20 -16.92 -7.40
N ARG A 519 6.82 -18.05 -8.00
CA ARG A 519 7.02 -19.38 -7.40
C ARG A 519 8.50 -19.77 -7.29
N LEU A 520 9.35 -19.25 -8.18
CA LEU A 520 10.79 -19.51 -8.19
C LEU A 520 11.60 -18.58 -7.27
N MET A 521 10.96 -17.59 -6.62
CA MET A 521 11.63 -16.71 -5.67
C MET A 521 12.15 -17.49 -4.46
N ASP A 522 13.44 -17.35 -4.16
CA ASP A 522 14.10 -18.04 -3.06
C ASP A 522 13.92 -17.27 -1.74
N LEU A 523 13.12 -17.83 -0.83
CA LEU A 523 12.87 -17.25 0.50
C LEU A 523 13.61 -17.99 1.61
N ARG A 524 14.53 -18.92 1.26
CA ARG A 524 15.17 -19.82 2.24
C ARG A 524 16.01 -19.10 3.27
N VAL A 525 16.55 -17.91 2.97
CA VAL A 525 17.30 -17.14 3.98
C VAL A 525 16.38 -16.73 5.14
N PHE A 526 15.19 -16.21 4.84
CA PHE A 526 14.21 -15.86 5.87
C PHE A 526 13.73 -17.08 6.64
N THR A 527 13.37 -18.15 5.93
CA THR A 527 12.85 -19.35 6.61
C THR A 527 13.94 -20.02 7.44
N ARG A 528 15.17 -20.14 6.97
CA ARG A 528 16.27 -20.72 7.75
C ARG A 528 16.55 -19.94 9.02
N LEU A 529 16.54 -18.60 8.98
CA LEU A 529 16.69 -17.78 10.19
C LEU A 529 15.59 -18.07 11.21
N PHE A 530 14.35 -18.26 10.77
CA PHE A 530 13.25 -18.67 11.66
C PHE A 530 13.46 -20.10 12.19
N GLU A 531 13.73 -21.06 11.32
CA GLU A 531 13.84 -22.48 11.65
C GLU A 531 14.95 -22.76 12.67
N THR A 532 16.14 -22.20 12.45
CA THR A 532 17.29 -22.45 13.32
C THR A 532 17.25 -21.63 14.60
N MET A 533 16.53 -20.50 14.58
CA MET A 533 16.24 -19.76 15.80
C MET A 533 15.18 -20.48 16.62
N TYR A 534 13.97 -20.67 16.10
CA TYR A 534 12.81 -21.16 16.85
C TYR A 534 12.79 -22.69 17.05
N GLY A 535 13.38 -23.45 16.14
CA GLY A 535 13.42 -24.93 16.19
C GLY A 535 12.29 -25.64 15.43
N GLU A 536 11.37 -24.91 14.78
CA GLU A 536 10.34 -25.50 13.92
C GLU A 536 10.59 -25.26 12.44
N LYS A 537 10.35 -26.29 11.62
CA LYS A 537 10.42 -26.20 10.16
C LYS A 537 9.35 -25.25 9.60
N LEU A 538 9.75 -24.40 8.66
CA LEU A 538 8.92 -23.43 7.96
C LEU A 538 9.31 -23.39 6.48
N SER A 539 8.44 -23.90 5.61
CA SER A 539 8.68 -23.83 4.17
C SER A 539 8.49 -22.40 3.62
N PRO A 540 9.13 -22.04 2.49
CA PRO A 540 8.87 -20.77 1.79
C PRO A 540 7.38 -20.53 1.47
N ARG A 541 6.63 -21.61 1.19
CA ARG A 541 5.19 -21.54 0.94
C ARG A 541 4.42 -21.17 2.21
N GLU A 542 4.74 -21.78 3.35
CA GLU A 542 4.11 -21.45 4.63
C GLU A 542 4.44 -20.03 5.07
N PHE A 543 5.68 -19.56 4.85
CA PHE A 543 6.07 -18.17 5.12
C PHE A 543 5.22 -17.17 4.32
N LEU A 544 5.03 -17.40 3.01
CA LEU A 544 4.14 -16.57 2.20
C LEU A 544 2.67 -16.69 2.60
N GLN A 545 2.20 -17.88 3.01
CA GLN A 545 0.84 -18.07 3.51
C GLN A 545 0.61 -17.35 4.84
N ALA A 546 1.62 -17.26 5.72
CA ALA A 546 1.57 -16.41 6.91
C ALA A 546 1.42 -14.93 6.53
N GLY A 547 2.21 -14.47 5.56
CA GLY A 547 2.06 -13.14 4.96
C GLY A 547 0.66 -12.88 4.39
N ASP A 548 0.14 -13.81 3.57
CA ASP A 548 -1.21 -13.74 3.01
C ASP A 548 -2.27 -13.63 4.11
N ARG A 549 -2.16 -14.46 5.15
CA ARG A 549 -3.07 -14.44 6.30
C ARG A 549 -3.10 -13.09 6.99
N ILE A 550 -1.94 -12.48 7.21
CA ILE A 550 -1.80 -11.16 7.85
C ILE A 550 -2.45 -10.09 6.98
N VAL A 551 -2.11 -10.03 5.69
CA VAL A 551 -2.67 -9.03 4.75
C VAL A 551 -4.20 -9.15 4.65
N VAL A 552 -4.72 -10.39 4.62
CA VAL A 552 -6.16 -10.64 4.55
C VAL A 552 -6.86 -10.30 5.87
N LEU A 553 -6.24 -10.56 7.02
CA LEU A 553 -6.79 -10.17 8.33
C LEU A 553 -6.87 -8.64 8.46
N GLU A 554 -5.83 -7.90 8.06
CA GLU A 554 -5.89 -6.44 8.00
C GLU A 554 -7.00 -5.95 7.06
N ARG A 555 -7.11 -6.55 5.86
CA ARG A 555 -8.15 -6.20 4.90
C ARG A 555 -9.54 -6.47 5.45
N LEU A 556 -9.72 -7.56 6.20
CA LEU A 556 -10.98 -7.91 6.83
C LEU A 556 -11.38 -6.85 7.87
N LEU A 557 -10.49 -6.48 8.78
CA LEU A 557 -10.75 -5.43 9.77
C LEU A 557 -11.12 -4.10 9.10
N ASN A 558 -10.37 -3.71 8.07
CA ASN A 558 -10.68 -2.49 7.32
C ASN A 558 -12.01 -2.58 6.55
N ALA A 559 -12.37 -3.76 6.05
CA ALA A 559 -13.67 -3.96 5.42
C ALA A 559 -14.82 -3.85 6.43
N MET A 560 -14.62 -4.23 7.69
CA MET A 560 -15.59 -4.01 8.76
C MET A 560 -15.76 -2.51 9.07
N GLU A 561 -14.71 -1.71 8.91
CA GLU A 561 -14.75 -0.23 8.95
C GLU A 561 -15.30 0.40 7.65
N GLY A 562 -15.80 -0.41 6.71
CA GLY A 562 -16.45 0.07 5.50
C GLY A 562 -15.57 0.21 4.26
N VAL A 563 -14.28 -0.17 4.30
CA VAL A 563 -13.40 -0.13 3.13
C VAL A 563 -13.90 -1.05 2.01
N ARG A 564 -14.03 -0.50 0.81
CA ARG A 564 -14.46 -1.17 -0.43
C ARG A 564 -13.56 -0.74 -1.60
N ARG A 565 -13.89 -1.19 -2.83
CA ARG A 565 -13.14 -0.83 -4.05
C ARG A 565 -13.02 0.67 -4.26
N LYS A 566 -14.05 1.44 -3.93
CA LYS A 566 -14.03 2.92 -4.07
C LYS A 566 -12.86 3.57 -3.32
N ASP A 567 -12.41 2.95 -2.23
CA ASP A 567 -11.32 3.43 -1.37
C ASP A 567 -9.95 2.92 -1.85
N ASP A 568 -9.92 1.92 -2.75
CA ASP A 568 -8.72 1.45 -3.43
C ASP A 568 -8.47 2.27 -4.71
N THR A 569 -8.33 3.58 -4.55
CA THR A 569 -8.10 4.55 -5.63
C THR A 569 -6.78 5.32 -5.42
N LEU A 570 -6.42 6.15 -6.39
CA LEU A 570 -5.37 7.17 -6.30
C LEU A 570 -6.00 8.58 -6.37
N PRO A 571 -5.28 9.64 -5.98
CA PRO A 571 -5.72 11.02 -6.19
C PRO A 571 -6.05 11.31 -7.66
N GLU A 572 -6.97 12.24 -7.91
CA GLU A 572 -7.44 12.56 -9.26
C GLU A 572 -6.31 12.98 -10.19
N ARG A 573 -5.43 13.89 -9.74
CA ARG A 573 -4.22 14.29 -10.48
C ARG A 573 -3.41 13.09 -10.99
N ILE A 574 -3.26 12.06 -10.18
CA ILE A 574 -2.47 10.87 -10.56
C ILE A 574 -3.16 10.06 -11.66
N LEU A 575 -4.49 10.04 -11.67
CA LEU A 575 -5.29 9.26 -12.61
C LEU A 575 -5.60 10.02 -13.90
N ALA A 576 -5.70 11.34 -13.86
CA ALA A 576 -6.22 12.17 -14.94
C ALA A 576 -5.17 13.10 -15.58
N GLU A 577 -4.12 13.50 -14.85
CA GLU A 577 -3.18 14.52 -15.32
C GLU A 577 -1.82 13.92 -15.72
N PRO A 578 -1.38 14.07 -16.98
CA PRO A 578 0.01 13.81 -17.35
C PRO A 578 0.94 14.88 -16.76
N ARG A 579 2.23 14.55 -16.60
CA ARG A 579 3.21 15.51 -16.06
C ARG A 579 3.91 16.29 -17.16
N PRO A 580 4.43 17.49 -16.85
CA PRO A 580 5.31 18.21 -17.77
C PRO A 580 6.50 17.36 -18.25
N CYS A 581 7.15 16.58 -17.39
CA CYS A 581 8.23 15.67 -17.79
C CYS A 581 7.79 14.49 -18.69
N ASP A 582 6.48 14.20 -18.79
CA ASP A 582 5.96 13.12 -19.63
C ASP A 582 5.67 13.59 -21.07
N THR A 583 5.42 14.89 -21.25
CA THR A 583 5.01 15.50 -22.53
C THR A 583 6.12 16.30 -23.20
N THR A 584 6.96 16.96 -22.42
CA THR A 584 8.03 17.81 -22.94
C THR A 584 9.30 17.01 -23.20
N ALA A 585 9.95 17.26 -24.34
CA ALA A 585 11.24 16.67 -24.69
C ALA A 585 12.40 17.27 -23.89
N ARG A 586 12.35 17.19 -22.55
CA ARG A 586 13.51 17.44 -21.70
C ARG A 586 14.38 16.19 -21.62
N GLN A 587 14.92 15.76 -22.76
CA GLN A 587 15.97 14.75 -22.82
C GLN A 587 17.20 15.32 -23.53
N GLU A 588 17.93 16.20 -22.85
CA GLU A 588 19.37 16.14 -23.01
C GLU A 588 19.79 14.75 -22.52
N LYS A 589 20.39 13.94 -23.40
CA LYS A 589 21.04 12.68 -23.02
C LYS A 589 22.20 13.00 -22.09
N ARG A 590 21.93 13.20 -20.81
CA ARG A 590 22.94 13.72 -19.87
C ARG A 590 24.06 12.67 -19.69
N PRO A 591 25.34 13.03 -19.77
CA PRO A 591 26.48 12.08 -19.71
C PRO A 591 26.47 11.16 -18.48
N TRP A 592 25.97 11.64 -17.34
CA TRP A 592 25.87 10.86 -16.10
C TRP A 592 24.87 9.70 -16.19
N TRP A 593 23.88 9.78 -17.09
CA TRP A 593 22.89 8.71 -17.31
C TRP A 593 23.56 7.43 -17.81
N ARG A 594 24.64 7.54 -18.60
CA ARG A 594 25.45 6.39 -19.04
C ARG A 594 25.99 5.58 -17.86
N ARG A 595 26.27 6.19 -16.70
CA ARG A 595 26.74 5.48 -15.50
C ARG A 595 25.62 4.63 -14.87
N PHE A 596 24.38 5.12 -14.87
CA PHE A 596 23.23 4.37 -14.32
C PHE A 596 22.68 3.32 -15.29
N VAL A 597 22.72 3.58 -16.61
CA VAL A 597 22.42 2.59 -17.66
C VAL A 597 23.49 1.49 -17.68
N ALA A 598 24.77 1.83 -17.54
CA ALA A 598 25.86 0.85 -17.36
C ALA A 598 25.68 0.05 -16.05
N ALA A 599 25.11 0.66 -15.01
CA ALA A 599 24.67 -0.02 -13.80
C ALA A 599 23.32 -0.75 -13.95
N GLY A 600 22.75 -0.84 -15.16
CA GLY A 600 21.56 -1.63 -15.47
C GLY A 600 20.21 -0.99 -15.12
N CYS A 601 20.13 0.34 -14.93
CA CYS A 601 18.85 1.04 -14.86
C CYS A 601 18.25 1.18 -16.28
N PRO A 602 16.95 0.90 -16.49
CA PRO A 602 16.27 1.13 -17.77
C PRO A 602 16.22 2.62 -18.11
N GLU A 603 16.35 2.96 -19.40
CA GLU A 603 16.04 4.32 -19.89
C GLU A 603 14.58 4.68 -19.57
N PRO A 604 14.31 5.87 -18.98
CA PRO A 604 12.95 6.32 -18.78
C PRO A 604 12.24 6.41 -20.14
N PRO A 605 10.94 6.11 -20.21
CA PRO A 605 10.18 6.27 -21.44
C PRO A 605 10.32 7.72 -21.93
N GLY A 606 10.62 7.86 -23.22
CA GLY A 606 10.74 9.17 -23.85
C GLY A 606 9.44 9.98 -23.75
N PRO A 607 9.53 11.31 -23.98
CA PRO A 607 8.37 12.17 -24.05
C PRO A 607 7.38 11.66 -25.10
N ALA A 608 6.08 11.78 -24.80
CA ALA A 608 5.02 11.45 -25.75
C ALA A 608 4.03 12.61 -25.80
N GLN A 609 3.51 12.92 -27.00
CA GLN A 609 2.51 13.98 -27.16
C GLN A 609 1.24 13.68 -26.32
N ASN A 610 0.86 12.40 -26.21
CA ASN A 610 -0.23 11.90 -25.37
C ASN A 610 0.26 10.70 -24.54
N PRO A 611 0.90 10.92 -23.37
CA PRO A 611 1.38 9.83 -22.55
C PRO A 611 0.20 9.05 -21.95
N PRO A 612 0.30 7.72 -21.81
CA PRO A 612 -0.79 6.92 -21.28
C PRO A 612 -1.05 7.23 -19.80
N LEU A 613 -2.32 7.38 -19.44
CA LEU A 613 -2.75 7.52 -18.05
C LEU A 613 -2.71 6.18 -17.31
N LEU A 614 -2.57 6.25 -15.98
CA LEU A 614 -2.42 5.07 -15.13
C LEU A 614 -3.68 4.19 -15.14
N ALA A 615 -3.58 3.02 -15.76
CA ALA A 615 -4.70 2.08 -15.95
C ALA A 615 -5.06 1.27 -14.68
N LEU A 616 -5.45 1.95 -13.59
CA LEU A 616 -5.61 1.37 -12.26
C LEU A 616 -6.64 0.24 -12.21
N ASP A 617 -7.82 0.44 -12.81
CA ASP A 617 -8.94 -0.49 -12.69
C ASP A 617 -8.62 -1.89 -13.24
N SER A 618 -7.97 -1.95 -14.40
CA SER A 618 -7.53 -3.20 -15.01
C SER A 618 -6.58 -3.99 -14.09
N MET A 619 -5.71 -3.27 -13.36
CA MET A 619 -4.78 -3.86 -12.41
C MET A 619 -5.49 -4.31 -11.12
N LEU A 620 -6.46 -3.52 -10.63
CA LEU A 620 -7.28 -3.84 -9.44
C LEU A 620 -8.06 -5.13 -9.63
N ASP A 621 -8.72 -5.31 -10.77
CA ASP A 621 -9.52 -6.52 -11.03
C ASP A 621 -8.66 -7.77 -11.01
N LYS A 622 -7.47 -7.71 -11.62
CA LYS A 622 -6.52 -8.80 -11.58
C LYS A 622 -6.01 -9.03 -10.16
N TYR A 623 -5.71 -7.98 -9.41
CA TYR A 623 -5.25 -8.05 -8.03
C TYR A 623 -6.29 -8.72 -7.11
N TYR A 624 -7.55 -8.31 -7.15
CA TYR A 624 -8.63 -8.91 -6.37
C TYR A 624 -8.81 -10.39 -6.68
N THR A 625 -8.75 -10.75 -7.97
CA THR A 625 -8.82 -12.15 -8.40
C THR A 625 -7.67 -12.98 -7.78
N LEU A 626 -6.43 -12.46 -7.85
CA LEU A 626 -5.25 -13.14 -7.28
C LEU A 626 -5.27 -13.23 -5.75
N ARG A 627 -5.91 -12.27 -5.08
CA ARG A 627 -6.09 -12.25 -3.63
C ARG A 627 -7.22 -13.14 -3.14
N GLY A 628 -8.11 -13.57 -4.04
CA GLY A 628 -9.34 -14.25 -3.65
C GLY A 628 -10.33 -13.28 -2.97
N TYR A 629 -10.42 -12.06 -3.49
CA TYR A 629 -11.40 -11.05 -3.09
C TYR A 629 -12.55 -11.00 -4.10
N THR A 630 -13.70 -10.50 -3.64
CA THR A 630 -14.78 -10.08 -4.54
C THR A 630 -14.32 -8.87 -5.37
N ARG A 631 -15.06 -8.54 -6.42
CA ARG A 631 -14.78 -7.33 -7.23
C ARG A 631 -14.87 -6.02 -6.44
N ASN A 632 -15.44 -6.02 -5.23
CA ASN A 632 -15.40 -4.87 -4.32
C ASN A 632 -14.19 -4.84 -3.37
N GLY A 633 -13.26 -5.78 -3.52
CA GLY A 633 -12.14 -5.92 -2.61
C GLY A 633 -12.52 -6.49 -1.24
N LEU A 634 -13.60 -7.27 -1.13
CA LEU A 634 -13.93 -8.00 0.12
C LEU A 634 -13.31 -9.41 0.10
N PRO A 635 -12.63 -9.87 1.16
CA PRO A 635 -12.16 -11.26 1.24
C PRO A 635 -13.30 -12.26 1.11
N MET A 636 -13.15 -13.25 0.23
CA MET A 636 -14.16 -14.30 0.07
C MET A 636 -14.11 -15.32 1.21
N ALA A 637 -15.25 -15.92 1.56
CA ALA A 637 -15.33 -16.99 2.56
C ALA A 637 -14.34 -18.15 2.31
N LYS A 638 -14.14 -18.53 1.03
CA LYS A 638 -13.15 -19.55 0.62
C LYS A 638 -11.73 -19.16 1.02
N THR A 639 -11.37 -17.89 0.80
CA THR A 639 -10.06 -17.34 1.15
C THR A 639 -9.84 -17.34 2.65
N LEU A 640 -10.83 -16.88 3.43
CA LEU A 640 -10.78 -16.88 4.88
C LEU A 640 -10.59 -18.30 5.45
N ARG A 641 -11.37 -19.29 4.95
CA ARG A 641 -11.22 -20.70 5.33
C ARG A 641 -9.85 -21.26 4.95
N THR A 642 -9.38 -20.99 3.74
CA THR A 642 -8.08 -21.50 3.24
C THR A 642 -6.92 -20.98 4.06
N LEU A 643 -6.96 -19.69 4.44
CA LEU A 643 -5.93 -19.06 5.25
C LEU A 643 -6.14 -19.30 6.75
N LYS A 644 -7.25 -19.90 7.17
CA LYS A 644 -7.65 -20.04 8.59
C LYS A 644 -7.69 -18.69 9.31
N VAL A 645 -8.26 -17.68 8.65
CA VAL A 645 -8.52 -16.37 9.25
C VAL A 645 -9.89 -16.42 9.92
N THR A 646 -9.91 -16.30 11.24
CA THR A 646 -11.14 -16.16 12.01
C THR A 646 -11.69 -14.75 11.86
N VAL A 647 -13.00 -14.62 11.67
CA VAL A 647 -13.66 -13.31 11.65
C VAL A 647 -13.85 -12.85 13.10
N PRO A 648 -13.20 -11.76 13.53
CA PRO A 648 -13.46 -11.19 14.84
C PRO A 648 -14.83 -10.49 14.82
N PHE A 649 -15.65 -10.69 15.85
CA PHE A 649 -16.97 -10.05 16.02
C PHE A 649 -17.89 -10.21 14.79
N GLN A 650 -18.57 -11.36 14.67
CA GLN A 650 -19.44 -11.65 13.51
C GLN A 650 -20.71 -10.78 13.44
N ASP A 651 -21.12 -10.16 14.54
CA ASP A 651 -22.37 -9.42 14.62
C ASP A 651 -22.40 -8.27 13.61
N GLY A 652 -23.30 -8.36 12.62
CA GLY A 652 -23.54 -7.31 11.62
C GLY A 652 -22.59 -7.27 10.42
N PHE A 653 -21.61 -8.20 10.30
CA PHE A 653 -20.74 -8.28 9.11
C PHE A 653 -21.02 -9.54 8.27
N ASP A 654 -21.76 -9.36 7.17
CA ASP A 654 -22.04 -10.44 6.23
C ASP A 654 -20.78 -10.85 5.45
N ILE A 655 -20.23 -12.01 5.79
CA ILE A 655 -19.17 -12.64 5.00
C ILE A 655 -19.75 -12.99 3.63
N VAL A 656 -19.29 -12.29 2.58
CA VAL A 656 -19.75 -12.56 1.22
C VAL A 656 -19.38 -14.00 0.83
N PRO A 657 -20.36 -14.86 0.49
CA PRO A 657 -20.08 -16.19 -0.01
C PRO A 657 -19.14 -16.09 -1.21
N GLY A 658 -18.10 -16.93 -1.25
CA GLY A 658 -17.21 -17.00 -2.41
C GLY A 658 -18.02 -17.35 -3.65
N ARG A 659 -18.23 -16.38 -4.55
CA ARG A 659 -19.04 -16.56 -5.75
C ARG A 659 -18.23 -17.27 -6.83
N ASP A 660 -18.29 -18.59 -6.80
CA ASP A 660 -18.13 -19.48 -7.96
C ASP A 660 -19.44 -20.30 -8.09
N THR A 661 -20.59 -19.62 -8.10
CA THR A 661 -21.86 -20.34 -8.27
C THR A 661 -22.02 -20.78 -9.74
N PRO A 662 -22.71 -21.89 -10.03
CA PRO A 662 -23.04 -22.26 -11.41
C PRO A 662 -23.71 -21.11 -12.19
N LYS A 663 -24.52 -20.29 -11.51
CA LYS A 663 -25.14 -19.08 -12.07
C LYS A 663 -24.10 -18.06 -12.58
N ASP A 664 -22.99 -17.85 -11.86
CA ASP A 664 -21.93 -16.91 -12.28
C ASP A 664 -21.32 -17.31 -13.62
N LYS A 665 -20.96 -18.60 -13.77
CA LYS A 665 -20.39 -19.13 -15.01
C LYS A 665 -21.35 -19.00 -16.19
N VAL A 666 -22.63 -19.31 -15.96
CA VAL A 666 -23.68 -19.15 -16.98
C VAL A 666 -23.76 -17.69 -17.44
N VAL A 667 -23.85 -16.74 -16.51
CA VAL A 667 -23.93 -15.30 -16.84
C VAL A 667 -22.67 -14.83 -17.57
N GLN A 668 -21.47 -15.28 -17.19
CA GLN A 668 -20.22 -14.95 -17.90
C GLN A 668 -20.23 -15.45 -19.35
N ILE A 669 -20.64 -16.70 -19.58
CA ILE A 669 -20.76 -17.27 -20.92
C ILE A 669 -21.75 -16.45 -21.75
N PHE A 670 -22.91 -16.11 -21.18
CA PHE A 670 -23.90 -15.27 -21.87
C PHE A 670 -23.36 -13.89 -22.22
N PHE A 671 -22.65 -13.22 -21.31
CA PHE A 671 -22.02 -11.93 -21.58
C PHE A 671 -20.94 -11.99 -22.65
N TRP A 672 -20.19 -13.09 -22.72
CA TRP A 672 -19.25 -13.32 -23.79
C TRP A 672 -19.95 -13.51 -25.14
N ILE A 673 -20.99 -14.36 -25.19
CA ILE A 673 -21.82 -14.58 -26.40
C ILE A 673 -22.46 -13.27 -26.85
N LEU A 674 -23.09 -12.52 -25.94
CA LEU A 674 -23.77 -11.26 -26.23
C LEU A 674 -22.81 -10.23 -26.81
N GLY A 675 -21.65 -10.03 -26.17
CA GLY A 675 -20.64 -9.07 -26.64
C GLY A 675 -20.15 -9.41 -28.05
N ARG A 676 -19.81 -10.68 -28.30
CA ARG A 676 -19.39 -11.14 -29.63
C ARG A 676 -20.51 -11.01 -30.66
N ALA A 677 -21.73 -11.35 -30.30
CA ALA A 677 -22.87 -11.25 -31.20
C ALA A 677 -23.18 -9.80 -31.60
N MET A 678 -23.09 -8.85 -30.67
CA MET A 678 -23.25 -7.42 -30.96
C MET A 678 -22.13 -6.87 -31.84
N GLN A 679 -20.87 -7.22 -31.56
CA GLN A 679 -19.74 -6.88 -32.42
C GLN A 679 -19.95 -7.39 -33.85
N SER A 680 -20.35 -8.64 -33.98
CA SER A 680 -20.59 -9.29 -35.26
C SER A 680 -21.78 -8.67 -36.03
N ALA A 681 -22.90 -8.40 -35.34
CA ALA A 681 -24.05 -7.72 -35.91
C ALA A 681 -23.73 -6.31 -36.40
N SER A 682 -22.88 -5.56 -35.68
CA SER A 682 -22.44 -4.22 -36.08
C SER A 682 -21.68 -4.20 -37.42
N ARG A 683 -21.13 -5.32 -37.85
CA ARG A 683 -20.36 -5.43 -39.10
C ARG A 683 -21.22 -5.83 -40.28
N ARG A 684 -22.19 -6.71 -40.09
CA ARG A 684 -22.96 -7.31 -41.18
C ARG A 684 -24.42 -6.90 -41.27
N ASP A 685 -25.04 -6.41 -40.20
CA ASP A 685 -26.44 -6.01 -40.24
C ASP A 685 -26.58 -4.52 -40.58
N ALA A 686 -27.18 -4.22 -41.74
CA ALA A 686 -27.32 -2.85 -42.24
C ALA A 686 -28.29 -1.98 -41.40
N VAL A 687 -29.28 -2.58 -40.74
CA VAL A 687 -30.21 -1.86 -39.86
C VAL A 687 -29.53 -1.58 -38.52
N PHE A 688 -28.74 -2.55 -38.01
CA PHE A 688 -27.90 -2.36 -36.83
C PHE A 688 -26.91 -1.21 -37.05
N ARG A 689 -26.21 -1.19 -38.20
CA ARG A 689 -25.29 -0.11 -38.57
C ARG A 689 -25.96 1.27 -38.62
N ARG A 690 -27.17 1.35 -39.18
CA ARG A 690 -27.93 2.62 -39.22
C ARG A 690 -28.27 3.15 -37.83
N GLN A 691 -28.64 2.27 -36.90
CA GLN A 691 -28.90 2.67 -35.51
C GLN A 691 -27.63 3.03 -34.74
N LEU A 692 -26.50 2.41 -35.09
CA LEU A 692 -25.20 2.70 -34.47
C LEU A 692 -24.54 3.97 -35.03
N ALA A 693 -24.91 4.41 -36.24
CA ALA A 693 -24.29 5.56 -36.91
C ALA A 693 -24.43 6.88 -36.14
N SER A 694 -25.44 7.01 -35.29
CA SER A 694 -25.62 8.18 -34.41
C SER A 694 -24.79 8.13 -33.12
N TRP A 695 -24.05 7.05 -32.87
CA TRP A 695 -23.25 6.91 -31.64
C TRP A 695 -21.90 7.61 -31.81
N PRO A 696 -21.45 8.37 -30.80
CA PRO A 696 -20.10 8.92 -30.77
C PRO A 696 -19.03 7.84 -30.93
N LYS A 697 -17.99 8.14 -31.70
CA LYS A 697 -16.79 7.27 -31.77
C LYS A 697 -16.13 7.23 -30.40
N GLY A 698 -15.66 6.05 -29.98
CA GLY A 698 -15.09 5.84 -28.65
C GLY A 698 -16.12 5.58 -27.55
N LEU A 699 -17.43 5.75 -27.81
CA LEU A 699 -18.46 5.51 -26.80
C LEU A 699 -18.39 4.07 -26.28
N THR A 700 -18.41 3.94 -24.95
CA THR A 700 -18.24 2.68 -24.24
C THR A 700 -19.49 2.32 -23.42
N VAL A 701 -20.02 1.13 -23.68
CA VAL A 701 -21.19 0.57 -22.98
C VAL A 701 -20.76 -0.59 -22.08
N LEU A 702 -21.17 -0.58 -20.82
CA LEU A 702 -20.86 -1.60 -19.83
C LEU A 702 -22.14 -2.29 -19.32
N PHE A 703 -22.21 -3.61 -19.44
CA PHE A 703 -23.18 -4.45 -18.75
C PHE A 703 -22.56 -5.02 -17.48
N LYS A 704 -23.21 -4.90 -16.32
CA LYS A 704 -22.69 -5.44 -15.04
C LYS A 704 -23.77 -6.02 -14.15
N VAL A 705 -23.42 -7.03 -13.36
CA VAL A 705 -24.28 -7.56 -12.31
C VAL A 705 -23.86 -7.01 -10.96
N LEU A 706 -24.80 -6.43 -10.22
CA LEU A 706 -24.60 -5.83 -8.91
C LEU A 706 -24.71 -6.89 -7.78
N PRO A 707 -24.09 -6.62 -6.62
CA PRO A 707 -23.09 -5.57 -6.46
C PRO A 707 -21.74 -5.99 -7.09
N TYR A 708 -21.43 -7.30 -7.22
CA TYR A 708 -20.09 -7.83 -7.60
C TYR A 708 -20.09 -9.01 -8.60
N GLY A 709 -21.06 -9.08 -9.51
CA GLY A 709 -21.16 -10.17 -10.47
C GLY A 709 -20.39 -9.94 -11.79
N PRO A 710 -20.60 -10.81 -12.79
CA PRO A 710 -20.03 -10.70 -14.12
C PRO A 710 -20.29 -9.35 -14.77
N ARG A 711 -19.44 -8.98 -15.73
CA ARG A 711 -19.61 -7.77 -16.53
C ARG A 711 -19.02 -7.97 -17.92
N THR A 712 -19.47 -7.19 -18.89
CA THR A 712 -18.91 -7.15 -20.24
C THR A 712 -19.11 -5.76 -20.83
N ALA A 713 -18.16 -5.31 -21.64
CA ALA A 713 -18.17 -3.99 -22.25
C ALA A 713 -18.00 -4.05 -23.76
N LEU A 714 -18.54 -3.03 -24.42
CA LEU A 714 -18.49 -2.81 -25.87
C LEU A 714 -18.02 -1.37 -26.11
N ARG A 715 -17.24 -1.14 -27.15
CA ARG A 715 -16.82 0.21 -27.57
C ARG A 715 -17.07 0.43 -29.06
N VAL A 716 -17.47 1.64 -29.42
CA VAL A 716 -17.54 2.09 -30.83
C VAL A 716 -16.12 2.41 -31.31
N ASP A 717 -15.64 1.70 -32.33
CA ASP A 717 -14.34 1.92 -32.95
C ASP A 717 -14.35 3.11 -33.93
N ASP A 718 -13.17 3.48 -34.44
CA ASP A 718 -13.01 4.62 -35.35
C ASP A 718 -13.76 4.46 -36.69
N ALA A 719 -14.08 3.21 -37.04
CA ALA A 719 -14.87 2.85 -38.22
C ALA A 719 -16.39 2.83 -37.92
N GLY A 720 -16.82 3.24 -36.72
CA GLY A 720 -18.21 3.29 -36.30
C GLY A 720 -18.83 1.91 -36.04
N LYS A 721 -18.02 0.89 -35.74
CA LYS A 721 -18.45 -0.49 -35.45
C LYS A 721 -18.24 -0.83 -33.98
N LEU A 722 -18.97 -1.82 -33.46
CA LEU A 722 -18.78 -2.27 -32.09
C LEU A 722 -17.62 -3.26 -31.99
N ARG A 723 -16.79 -3.06 -30.97
CA ARG A 723 -15.76 -3.99 -30.52
C ARG A 723 -16.07 -4.47 -29.10
N ALA A 724 -16.12 -5.78 -28.92
CA ALA A 724 -16.25 -6.40 -27.60
C ALA A 724 -14.93 -6.31 -26.85
N LEU A 725 -14.98 -5.72 -25.66
CA LEU A 725 -13.84 -5.52 -24.78
C LEU A 725 -13.82 -6.52 -23.61
N GLY A 726 -14.90 -7.28 -23.42
CA GLY A 726 -15.01 -8.21 -22.30
C GLY A 726 -15.11 -7.45 -20.97
N ASP A 727 -14.46 -7.93 -19.92
CA ASP A 727 -14.54 -7.31 -18.59
C ASP A 727 -13.45 -6.25 -18.31
N THR A 728 -12.77 -5.79 -19.36
CA THR A 728 -11.57 -4.93 -19.26
C THR A 728 -11.87 -3.46 -18.98
N VAL A 729 -13.08 -2.98 -19.30
CA VAL A 729 -13.48 -1.58 -19.09
C VAL A 729 -13.94 -1.37 -17.65
N SER A 730 -13.50 -0.25 -17.06
CA SER A 730 -13.94 0.17 -15.73
C SER A 730 -15.28 0.89 -15.74
N GLU A 731 -15.88 1.06 -14.56
CA GLU A 731 -17.11 1.86 -14.44
C GLU A 731 -16.88 3.35 -14.69
N ARG A 732 -15.65 3.84 -14.46
CA ARG A 732 -15.29 5.25 -14.70
C ARG A 732 -15.08 5.55 -16.18
N GLU A 733 -14.68 4.55 -16.96
CA GLU A 733 -14.46 4.65 -18.42
C GLU A 733 -15.73 4.40 -19.24
N ALA A 734 -16.84 4.03 -18.61
CA ALA A 734 -18.07 3.68 -19.31
C ALA A 734 -19.01 4.89 -19.40
N ASP A 735 -19.35 5.30 -20.62
CA ASP A 735 -20.31 6.37 -20.90
C ASP A 735 -21.75 5.94 -20.60
N LEU A 736 -22.03 4.64 -20.72
CA LEU A 736 -23.33 4.05 -20.44
C LEU A 736 -23.18 2.72 -19.69
N ILE A 737 -23.87 2.58 -18.55
CA ILE A 737 -23.86 1.38 -17.71
C ILE A 737 -25.26 0.81 -17.59
N ILE A 738 -25.42 -0.46 -17.97
CA ILE A 738 -26.61 -1.29 -17.73
C ILE A 738 -26.31 -2.27 -16.59
N GLY A 739 -26.89 -2.01 -15.43
CA GLY A 739 -26.72 -2.80 -14.22
C GLY A 739 -27.89 -3.74 -13.94
N PHE A 740 -27.62 -5.01 -13.68
CA PHE A 740 -28.58 -5.96 -13.10
C PHE A 740 -28.45 -5.89 -11.58
N LYS A 741 -29.51 -5.59 -10.82
CA LYS A 741 -29.40 -5.34 -9.37
C LYS A 741 -28.91 -6.52 -8.54
N ASN A 742 -29.06 -7.74 -9.03
CA ASN A 742 -28.55 -8.95 -8.39
C ASN A 742 -28.30 -10.09 -9.40
N MET A 743 -27.59 -11.13 -8.95
CA MET A 743 -27.27 -12.31 -9.76
C MET A 743 -28.50 -13.04 -10.27
N ASP A 744 -29.55 -13.11 -9.45
CA ASP A 744 -30.76 -13.83 -9.80
C ASP A 744 -31.49 -13.15 -10.97
N THR A 745 -31.57 -11.83 -10.96
CA THR A 745 -32.11 -11.03 -12.06
C THR A 745 -31.32 -11.28 -13.33
N ALA A 746 -29.99 -11.17 -13.27
CA ALA A 746 -29.14 -11.40 -14.44
C ALA A 746 -29.31 -12.81 -15.00
N PHE A 747 -29.27 -13.82 -14.13
CA PHE A 747 -29.46 -15.22 -14.51
C PHE A 747 -30.84 -15.44 -15.15
N ARG A 748 -31.92 -15.00 -14.51
CA ARG A 748 -33.29 -15.17 -15.02
C ARG A 748 -33.51 -14.45 -16.34
N MET A 749 -32.98 -13.25 -16.51
CA MET A 749 -33.10 -12.52 -17.78
C MET A 749 -32.31 -13.20 -18.91
N LEU A 750 -31.06 -13.56 -18.65
CA LEU A 750 -30.19 -14.16 -19.68
C LEU A 750 -30.61 -15.58 -20.05
N THR A 751 -31.28 -16.30 -19.14
CA THR A 751 -31.89 -17.62 -19.39
C THR A 751 -33.36 -17.55 -19.78
N ALA A 752 -33.88 -16.36 -20.10
CA ALA A 752 -35.25 -16.14 -20.57
C ALA A 752 -36.38 -16.55 -19.63
N GLN A 753 -36.11 -16.55 -18.33
CA GLN A 753 -37.08 -16.73 -17.24
C GLN A 753 -37.68 -15.41 -16.74
N LEU A 754 -37.17 -14.27 -17.22
CA LEU A 754 -37.67 -12.93 -16.91
C LEU A 754 -37.49 -12.03 -18.15
N SER A 755 -38.55 -11.35 -18.56
CA SER A 755 -38.50 -10.44 -19.71
C SER A 755 -37.81 -9.11 -19.36
N THR A 756 -37.31 -8.40 -20.37
CA THR A 756 -36.72 -7.07 -20.16
C THR A 756 -37.73 -6.05 -19.61
N PRO A 757 -38.98 -5.96 -20.14
CA PRO A 757 -40.01 -5.08 -19.58
C PRO A 757 -40.34 -5.38 -18.11
N ASP A 758 -40.47 -6.65 -17.73
CA ASP A 758 -40.78 -7.05 -16.35
C ASP A 758 -39.63 -6.70 -15.40
N ALA A 759 -38.38 -6.87 -15.86
CA ALA A 759 -37.22 -6.50 -15.06
C ALA A 759 -37.14 -4.98 -14.81
N PHE A 760 -37.55 -4.17 -15.79
CA PHE A 760 -37.69 -2.72 -15.61
C PHE A 760 -38.85 -2.38 -14.65
N ALA A 761 -40.03 -2.96 -14.85
CA ALA A 761 -41.21 -2.71 -14.02
C ALA A 761 -40.98 -3.10 -12.55
N GLN A 762 -40.25 -4.19 -12.31
CA GLN A 762 -39.90 -4.66 -10.96
C GLN A 762 -38.66 -3.98 -10.38
N ASN A 763 -38.17 -2.89 -10.99
CA ASN A 763 -37.01 -2.14 -10.53
C ASN A 763 -35.77 -3.01 -10.31
N ARG A 764 -35.51 -3.98 -11.21
CA ARG A 764 -34.40 -4.94 -11.14
C ARG A 764 -33.19 -4.57 -12.01
N LEU A 765 -33.33 -3.54 -12.84
CA LEU A 765 -32.27 -2.96 -13.66
C LEU A 765 -31.93 -1.55 -13.18
N SER A 766 -30.71 -1.11 -13.46
CA SER A 766 -30.26 0.27 -13.30
C SER A 766 -29.59 0.74 -14.57
N VAL A 767 -29.85 1.98 -14.98
CA VAL A 767 -29.20 2.63 -16.13
C VAL A 767 -28.49 3.87 -15.62
N VAL A 768 -27.21 4.03 -15.96
CA VAL A 768 -26.40 5.22 -15.65
C VAL A 768 -25.76 5.69 -16.95
N GLY A 769 -25.99 6.94 -17.34
CA GLY A 769 -25.52 7.52 -18.61
C GLY A 769 -26.66 8.14 -19.42
N ASP A 770 -26.41 8.39 -20.71
CA ASP A 770 -27.39 9.01 -21.62
C ASP A 770 -28.58 8.08 -21.90
N LEU A 771 -29.78 8.55 -21.57
CA LEU A 771 -31.03 7.80 -21.72
C LEU A 771 -31.39 7.54 -23.19
N ALA A 772 -31.12 8.48 -24.09
CA ALA A 772 -31.40 8.32 -25.52
C ALA A 772 -30.53 7.21 -26.13
N ILE A 773 -29.26 7.13 -25.71
CA ILE A 773 -28.33 6.06 -26.10
C ILE A 773 -28.80 4.72 -25.50
N ALA A 774 -29.26 4.70 -24.26
CA ALA A 774 -29.82 3.49 -23.63
C ALA A 774 -31.06 2.95 -24.37
N MET A 775 -31.94 3.84 -24.85
CA MET A 775 -33.11 3.45 -25.66
C MET A 775 -32.68 2.89 -27.03
N GLN A 776 -31.66 3.46 -27.66
CA GLN A 776 -31.08 2.91 -28.90
C GLN A 776 -30.45 1.54 -28.66
N LEU A 777 -29.68 1.38 -27.58
CA LEU A 777 -29.09 0.11 -27.18
C LEU A 777 -30.14 -0.99 -27.00
N THR A 778 -31.29 -0.66 -26.41
CA THR A 778 -32.38 -1.63 -26.24
C THR A 778 -32.87 -2.17 -27.58
N ARG A 779 -33.01 -1.31 -28.60
CA ARG A 779 -33.39 -1.75 -29.96
C ARG A 779 -32.33 -2.62 -30.64
N LEU A 780 -31.06 -2.30 -30.43
CA LEU A 780 -29.93 -3.11 -30.90
C LEU A 780 -29.93 -4.50 -30.24
N LEU A 781 -30.18 -4.55 -28.93
CA LEU A 781 -30.28 -5.79 -28.15
C LEU A 781 -31.46 -6.63 -28.61
N ASP A 782 -32.65 -6.05 -28.79
CA ASP A 782 -33.83 -6.77 -29.28
C ASP A 782 -33.55 -7.45 -30.64
N ARG A 783 -32.85 -6.74 -31.53
CA ARG A 783 -32.45 -7.26 -32.85
C ARG A 783 -31.46 -8.42 -32.74
N VAL A 784 -30.44 -8.29 -31.89
CA VAL A 784 -29.44 -9.35 -31.67
C VAL A 784 -30.08 -10.56 -30.98
N GLN A 785 -30.95 -10.35 -30.00
CA GLN A 785 -31.69 -11.43 -29.34
C GLN A 785 -32.59 -12.19 -30.31
N CYS A 786 -33.18 -11.53 -31.32
CA CYS A 786 -33.95 -12.20 -32.37
C CYS A 786 -33.10 -13.04 -33.34
N LEU A 787 -31.80 -12.74 -33.45
CA LEU A 787 -30.83 -13.55 -34.19
C LEU A 787 -30.30 -14.71 -33.34
N LEU A 788 -30.08 -14.49 -32.05
CA LEU A 788 -29.64 -15.53 -31.13
C LEU A 788 -30.77 -16.53 -30.83
N TYR A 789 -31.97 -16.08 -30.49
CA TYR A 789 -33.01 -16.95 -29.98
C TYR A 789 -34.06 -17.36 -31.03
N PRO A 790 -34.64 -18.58 -30.91
CA PRO A 790 -35.80 -18.98 -31.70
C PRO A 790 -36.96 -17.99 -31.51
N LYS A 791 -37.85 -17.87 -32.50
CA LYS A 791 -38.95 -16.87 -32.49
C LYS A 791 -39.78 -16.91 -31.19
N TRP A 792 -40.17 -18.10 -30.73
CA TRP A 792 -40.97 -18.30 -29.52
C TRP A 792 -40.26 -17.81 -28.24
N LEU A 793 -38.92 -17.96 -28.17
CA LEU A 793 -38.13 -17.53 -27.03
C LEU A 793 -37.83 -16.03 -27.08
N ALA A 794 -37.54 -15.50 -28.28
CA ALA A 794 -37.37 -14.07 -28.50
C ALA A 794 -38.64 -13.30 -28.12
N GLN A 795 -39.83 -13.79 -28.49
CA GLN A 795 -41.13 -13.20 -28.13
C GLN A 795 -41.36 -13.07 -26.62
N ARG A 796 -40.72 -13.90 -25.80
CA ARG A 796 -40.78 -13.81 -24.33
C ARG A 796 -39.79 -12.80 -23.74
N LEU A 797 -38.76 -12.43 -24.49
CA LEU A 797 -37.63 -11.62 -24.02
C LEU A 797 -37.74 -10.14 -24.39
N VAL A 798 -38.20 -9.87 -25.61
CA VAL A 798 -38.21 -8.52 -26.22
C VAL A 798 -39.61 -7.91 -26.23
N LYS A 799 -39.68 -6.58 -26.11
CA LYS A 799 -40.95 -5.85 -26.15
C LYS A 799 -41.63 -5.93 -27.52
N ARG A 800 -40.84 -5.94 -28.61
CA ARG A 800 -41.34 -6.04 -29.98
C ARG A 800 -40.32 -6.78 -30.84
N VAL A 801 -40.72 -7.92 -31.42
CA VAL A 801 -39.86 -8.67 -32.35
C VAL A 801 -39.68 -7.85 -33.64
N PRO A 802 -38.45 -7.46 -34.01
CA PRO A 802 -38.23 -6.74 -35.25
C PRO A 802 -38.59 -7.60 -36.47
N SER A 803 -39.25 -7.01 -37.47
CA SER A 803 -39.52 -7.69 -38.74
C SER A 803 -38.21 -7.93 -39.50
N MET A 804 -37.96 -9.19 -39.87
CA MET A 804 -36.81 -9.58 -40.68
C MET A 804 -37.25 -10.70 -41.63
N PRO A 805 -36.97 -10.60 -42.95
CA PRO A 805 -37.26 -11.66 -43.90
C PRO A 805 -36.64 -13.00 -43.49
N THR A 806 -37.39 -14.11 -43.64
CA THR A 806 -37.01 -15.42 -43.10
C THR A 806 -35.66 -15.92 -43.64
N LEU A 807 -35.43 -15.80 -44.95
CA LEU A 807 -34.17 -16.19 -45.61
C LEU A 807 -32.97 -15.38 -45.12
N GLU A 808 -33.12 -14.05 -45.04
CA GLU A 808 -32.09 -13.15 -44.53
C GLU A 808 -31.75 -13.45 -43.06
N LYS A 809 -32.78 -13.76 -42.26
CA LYS A 809 -32.65 -14.13 -40.86
C LYS A 809 -31.82 -15.41 -40.69
N TRP A 810 -32.12 -16.46 -41.45
CA TRP A 810 -31.38 -17.72 -41.38
C TRP A 810 -29.92 -17.56 -41.80
N GLY A 811 -29.64 -16.82 -42.88
CA GLY A 811 -28.27 -16.54 -43.33
C GLY A 811 -27.45 -15.78 -42.28
N LYS A 812 -28.02 -14.72 -41.69
CA LYS A 812 -27.39 -13.95 -40.62
C LYS A 812 -27.15 -14.79 -39.36
N ARG A 813 -28.10 -15.65 -39.02
CA ARG A 813 -28.02 -16.56 -37.86
C ARG A 813 -26.93 -17.61 -38.04
N ALA A 814 -26.90 -18.28 -39.19
CA ALA A 814 -25.86 -19.26 -39.51
C ALA A 814 -24.47 -18.64 -39.40
N TRP A 815 -24.28 -17.45 -39.98
CA TRP A 815 -23.01 -16.75 -39.91
C TRP A 815 -22.65 -16.31 -38.47
N LEU A 816 -23.61 -15.79 -37.71
CA LEU A 816 -23.41 -15.38 -36.32
C LEU A 816 -22.92 -16.55 -35.45
N TYR A 817 -23.48 -17.75 -35.63
CA TYR A 817 -23.09 -18.93 -34.86
C TYR A 817 -21.79 -19.58 -35.33
N LEU A 818 -21.57 -19.68 -36.64
CA LEU A 818 -20.42 -20.40 -37.20
C LEU A 818 -19.14 -19.55 -37.25
N VAL A 819 -19.27 -18.23 -37.41
CA VAL A 819 -18.14 -17.34 -37.68
C VAL A 819 -18.13 -16.16 -36.71
N GLY A 820 -19.26 -15.50 -36.53
CA GLY A 820 -19.38 -14.25 -35.76
C GLY A 820 -18.99 -14.39 -34.29
N ILE A 821 -19.64 -15.30 -33.56
CA ILE A 821 -19.38 -15.53 -32.14
C ILE A 821 -18.00 -16.17 -31.89
N PRO A 822 -17.59 -17.24 -32.61
CA PRO A 822 -16.30 -17.89 -32.37
C PRO A 822 -15.09 -17.00 -32.69
N LEU A 823 -15.12 -16.27 -33.80
CA LEU A 823 -13.97 -15.48 -34.28
C LEU A 823 -14.08 -13.98 -33.94
N GLY A 824 -15.25 -13.52 -33.47
CA GLY A 824 -15.52 -12.09 -33.30
C GLY A 824 -15.48 -11.33 -34.62
N LEU A 825 -15.87 -11.98 -35.71
CA LEU A 825 -15.88 -11.37 -37.04
C LEU A 825 -17.17 -10.66 -37.35
#